data_AF-A0ABD0TN51-F1
#
_entry.id   AF-A0ABD0TN51-F1
#
_cell.length_a   1.000
_cell.length_b   1.000
_cell.length_c   1.000
_cell.angle_alpha   90.00
_cell.angle_beta   90.00
_cell.angle_gamma   90.00
#
_symmetry.space_group_name_H-M   'P 1'
#
loop_
_entity.id
_entity.type
_entity.pdbx_description
1 polymer ?
#
loop_
_entity_poly.entity_id
_entity_poly.type
_entity_poly.pdbx_seq_one_letter_code
_entity_poly.pdbx_strand_id
1 'polypeptide(L)'
;MCARDVTPVVEAQPPPPKHHKHLERLKHKHNIVTDPNDAEKQKEVAYQPDLLAVSTQYTKVAYDLFKAAFEQLQETKAYVIATKTSQPFHVALAIAVLLFWLSRPGSDANLRGWRALYVGAVATHLGAQVWMTLVSGIVLYFSLPRHEFGRVQTVLFPTYYAFNAGVSMVALLAYFRMQCLTRFSHASWAQFALLLAVFSIEAYVRFCLVSPMLRAKHIKTQMEEVAGGGQEVGRLILGELAHCPRYLRVLKTFRMYHSTIAMGTMIALGCSMYSTMIIVDSICRTSESEMMKCERKSNLHTKMILDRCKTVLILSSVVCTLAVVISLYKLLSYDAKFTKPFSPIPAGLYGNHLEPFEDQTPLPAIPKKLDKARDAEAVVSLNAALEMKKNGKADKALKLFQHAFALSPKHADILNHYGEFLEDTKKDVVRADQLYTLALTNFPDHTGALMNRQRTASIVENLDREMLKKIDEKRDALSSIPENNAALRRAKKEAYFQHIYHTVGIEGNTMSLSQTRSILETRIAVAGKSIDEHNEILGLDAAMKYINQTLLYRLRDITMGDILEIHKRVLGHVDPVEGGHFRRTQVYVGGHIPPGPSEISRLMTQFLEWLNSEDAMELHPVRYAALAHYKLVHIHPFVDGNGRTSRLLMNLLLMQAGYPPVIIAKQHRHLYYQHLQTANEGDVRPFVRFIAQCTERTLNLYLWATSEYSHMVPAIGEPHILTGEGFEEDLL
;
A
#
# COMPACT_ATOMS: atom_id res chain seq x y z
N MET A 1 50.24 43.49 -17.38
CA MET A 1 51.30 42.48 -17.50
C MET A 1 50.80 41.18 -16.87
N CYS A 2 50.97 40.08 -17.60
CA CYS A 2 50.77 38.67 -17.23
C CYS A 2 49.33 38.20 -16.92
N ALA A 3 48.66 37.73 -17.96
CA ALA A 3 47.64 36.68 -17.84
C ALA A 3 48.29 35.38 -17.31
N ARG A 4 47.67 34.76 -16.31
CA ARG A 4 47.91 33.36 -15.94
C ARG A 4 46.62 32.61 -16.14
N ASP A 5 46.69 31.60 -17.00
CA ASP A 5 45.66 30.61 -17.24
C ASP A 5 45.24 29.94 -15.93
N VAL A 6 43.95 30.04 -15.59
CA VAL A 6 43.32 29.25 -14.53
C VAL A 6 42.74 28.01 -15.22
N THR A 7 43.37 26.87 -14.98
CA THR A 7 42.83 25.57 -15.35
C THR A 7 41.50 25.31 -14.61
N PRO A 8 40.47 24.76 -15.27
CA PRO A 8 39.23 24.40 -14.60
C PRO A 8 39.50 23.25 -13.61
N VAL A 9 39.09 23.46 -12.35
CA VAL A 9 39.05 22.42 -11.34
C VAL A 9 38.02 21.38 -11.77
N VAL A 10 38.48 20.15 -12.02
CA VAL A 10 37.64 18.99 -12.31
C VAL A 10 36.83 18.67 -11.05
N GLU A 11 35.51 18.84 -11.13
CA GLU A 11 34.55 18.38 -10.13
C GLU A 11 34.75 16.88 -9.89
N ALA A 12 35.07 16.51 -8.65
CA ALA A 12 35.13 15.11 -8.24
C ALA A 12 33.73 14.50 -8.33
N GLN A 13 33.56 13.52 -9.22
CA GLN A 13 32.32 12.76 -9.31
C GLN A 13 31.97 12.13 -7.95
N PRO A 14 30.69 12.13 -7.54
CA PRO A 14 30.26 11.43 -6.34
C PRO A 14 30.59 9.93 -6.45
N PRO A 15 30.97 9.27 -5.34
CA PRO A 15 31.29 7.85 -5.39
C PRO A 15 30.08 7.06 -5.90
N PRO A 16 30.29 6.07 -6.78
CA PRO A 16 29.21 5.28 -7.33
C PRO A 16 28.44 4.57 -6.22
N PRO A 17 27.11 4.41 -6.36
CA PRO A 17 26.28 3.73 -5.38
C PRO A 17 26.85 2.34 -5.10
N LYS A 18 26.93 1.95 -3.82
CA LYS A 18 27.47 0.65 -3.40
C LYS A 18 26.76 -0.48 -4.16
N HIS A 19 27.46 -1.08 -5.14
CA HIS A 19 26.99 -2.20 -5.94
C HIS A 19 26.54 -3.36 -5.01
N HIS A 20 25.25 -3.70 -5.07
CA HIS A 20 24.73 -4.90 -4.43
C HIS A 20 25.32 -6.14 -5.12
N LYS A 21 26.39 -6.72 -4.56
CA LYS A 21 27.01 -7.98 -5.02
C LYS A 21 26.00 -9.13 -5.24
N HIS A 22 24.86 -9.09 -4.56
CA HIS A 22 23.75 -10.03 -4.74
C HIS A 22 22.99 -9.81 -6.07
N LEU A 23 22.75 -8.56 -6.44
CA LEU A 23 22.07 -8.19 -7.68
C LEU A 23 22.94 -8.49 -8.90
N GLU A 24 24.24 -8.19 -8.82
CA GLU A 24 25.27 -8.56 -9.81
C GLU A 24 25.31 -10.08 -10.04
N ARG A 25 25.31 -10.88 -8.96
CA ARG A 25 25.28 -12.35 -9.04
C ARG A 25 24.00 -12.88 -9.70
N LEU A 26 22.85 -12.24 -9.46
CA LEU A 26 21.58 -12.61 -10.10
C LEU A 26 21.54 -12.21 -11.58
N LYS A 27 21.99 -10.99 -11.92
CA LYS A 27 22.14 -10.54 -13.31
C LYS A 27 23.08 -11.46 -14.08
N HIS A 28 24.20 -11.86 -13.49
CA HIS A 28 25.15 -12.81 -14.09
C HIS A 28 24.56 -14.24 -14.22
N LYS A 29 23.86 -14.76 -13.19
CA LYS A 29 23.16 -16.06 -13.21
C LYS A 29 22.09 -16.15 -14.31
N HIS A 30 21.46 -15.04 -14.64
CA HIS A 30 20.43 -14.95 -15.68
C HIS A 30 20.96 -14.47 -17.04
N ASN A 31 22.27 -14.22 -17.16
CA ASN A 31 22.94 -13.69 -18.36
C ASN A 31 22.34 -12.35 -18.85
N ILE A 32 21.98 -11.49 -17.89
CA ILE A 32 21.51 -10.12 -18.07
C ILE A 32 22.75 -9.23 -17.90
N VAL A 33 23.69 -9.30 -18.84
CA VAL A 33 24.87 -8.41 -18.87
C VAL A 33 24.66 -7.43 -20.02
N THR A 34 24.17 -6.24 -19.71
CA THR A 34 24.22 -5.08 -20.59
C THR A 34 25.52 -4.34 -20.28
N ASP A 35 26.33 -4.09 -21.30
CA ASP A 35 27.51 -3.21 -21.19
C ASP A 35 27.00 -1.82 -20.78
N PRO A 36 27.44 -1.27 -19.63
CA PRO A 36 26.97 0.03 -19.13
C PRO A 36 27.31 1.19 -20.07
N ASN A 37 28.18 1.00 -21.07
CA ASN A 37 28.54 2.00 -22.07
C ASN A 37 27.75 1.90 -23.39
N ASP A 38 26.89 0.88 -23.54
CA ASP A 38 26.12 0.66 -24.78
C ASP A 38 24.80 1.44 -24.76
N ALA A 39 24.89 2.71 -25.17
CA ALA A 39 23.77 3.67 -25.21
C ALA A 39 22.60 3.20 -26.10
N GLU A 40 22.81 2.26 -27.02
CA GLU A 40 21.77 1.71 -27.88
C GLU A 40 20.92 0.66 -27.13
N LYS A 41 21.53 -0.14 -26.25
CA LYS A 41 20.85 -1.14 -25.41
C LYS A 41 20.10 -0.56 -24.21
N GLN A 42 20.40 0.68 -23.83
CA GLN A 42 19.72 1.43 -22.76
C GLN A 42 18.45 2.14 -23.24
N LYS A 43 18.22 2.24 -24.56
CA LYS A 43 16.98 2.83 -25.08
C LYS A 43 15.79 1.94 -24.71
N GLU A 44 14.70 2.56 -24.26
CA GLU A 44 13.44 1.87 -24.05
C GLU A 44 12.93 1.29 -25.37
N VAL A 45 13.11 -0.02 -25.55
CA VAL A 45 12.56 -0.72 -26.70
C VAL A 45 11.12 -1.13 -26.38
N ALA A 46 10.17 -0.44 -27.01
CA ALA A 46 8.78 -0.87 -27.02
C ALA A 46 8.67 -2.23 -27.73
N TYR A 47 8.05 -3.21 -27.07
CA TYR A 47 7.79 -4.51 -27.66
C TYR A 47 6.89 -4.39 -28.89
N GLN A 48 7.26 -4.99 -30.02
CA GLN A 48 6.34 -5.10 -31.16
C GLN A 48 5.17 -6.03 -30.80
N PRO A 49 3.92 -5.55 -30.89
CA PRO A 49 2.75 -6.29 -30.42
C PRO A 49 2.50 -7.54 -31.28
N ASP A 50 2.25 -8.67 -30.61
CA ASP A 50 1.72 -9.87 -31.24
C ASP A 50 0.19 -9.80 -31.33
N LEU A 51 -0.43 -10.77 -32.03
CA LEU A 51 -1.88 -10.83 -32.24
C LEU A 51 -2.68 -10.72 -30.92
N LEU A 52 -2.13 -11.26 -29.82
CA LEU A 52 -2.75 -11.17 -28.49
C LEU A 52 -2.67 -9.74 -27.92
N ALA A 53 -1.52 -9.06 -28.03
CA ALA A 53 -1.39 -7.66 -27.62
C ALA A 53 -2.31 -6.73 -28.43
N VAL A 54 -2.44 -6.99 -29.74
CA VAL A 54 -3.38 -6.27 -30.63
C VAL A 54 -4.83 -6.50 -30.19
N SER A 55 -5.23 -7.76 -29.97
CA SER A 55 -6.57 -8.10 -29.47
C SER A 55 -6.89 -7.43 -28.13
N THR A 56 -5.91 -7.40 -27.22
CA THR A 56 -6.04 -6.75 -25.91
C THR A 56 -6.24 -5.24 -26.02
N GLN A 57 -5.58 -4.59 -26.98
CA GLN A 57 -5.73 -3.16 -27.23
C GLN A 57 -7.12 -2.80 -27.76
N TYR A 58 -7.68 -3.59 -28.68
CA TYR A 58 -9.07 -3.43 -29.13
C TYR A 58 -10.08 -3.72 -28.01
N THR A 59 -9.81 -4.72 -27.19
CA THR A 59 -10.63 -5.05 -26.01
C THR A 59 -10.65 -3.88 -25.01
N LYS A 60 -9.52 -3.18 -24.85
CA LYS A 60 -9.45 -1.96 -24.01
C LYS A 60 -10.37 -0.86 -24.52
N VAL A 61 -10.32 -0.57 -25.82
CA VAL A 61 -11.16 0.45 -26.44
C VAL A 61 -12.64 0.13 -26.23
N ALA A 62 -13.03 -1.13 -26.41
CA ALA A 62 -14.39 -1.59 -26.17
C ALA A 62 -14.79 -1.47 -24.68
N TYR A 63 -13.88 -1.80 -23.75
CA TYR A 63 -14.09 -1.65 -22.32
C TYR A 63 -14.27 -0.18 -21.92
N ASP A 64 -13.42 0.71 -22.40
CA ASP A 64 -13.49 2.14 -22.09
C ASP A 64 -14.80 2.75 -22.63
N LEU A 65 -15.26 2.31 -23.81
CA LEU A 65 -16.55 2.69 -24.38
C LEU A 65 -17.73 2.18 -23.52
N PHE A 66 -17.66 0.92 -23.09
CA PHE A 66 -18.68 0.30 -22.26
C PHE A 66 -18.74 0.94 -20.87
N LYS A 67 -17.57 1.25 -20.28
CA LYS A 67 -17.46 1.93 -18.99
C LYS A 67 -18.10 3.32 -19.07
N ALA A 68 -17.78 4.11 -20.09
CA ALA A 68 -18.39 5.43 -20.27
C ALA A 68 -19.91 5.36 -20.47
N ALA A 69 -20.39 4.39 -21.26
CA ALA A 69 -21.83 4.17 -21.44
C ALA A 69 -22.52 3.69 -20.16
N PHE A 70 -21.85 2.86 -19.36
CA PHE A 70 -22.35 2.37 -18.09
C PHE A 70 -22.39 3.45 -17.02
N GLU A 71 -21.36 4.30 -16.93
CA GLU A 71 -21.34 5.46 -16.03
C GLU A 71 -22.49 6.43 -16.35
N GLN A 72 -22.76 6.70 -17.64
CA GLN A 72 -23.94 7.45 -18.06
C GLN A 72 -25.27 6.78 -17.66
N LEU A 73 -25.35 5.45 -17.74
CA LEU A 73 -26.53 4.70 -17.30
C LEU A 73 -26.71 4.81 -15.78
N GLN A 74 -25.62 4.76 -15.01
CA GLN A 74 -25.64 4.83 -13.55
C GLN A 74 -26.17 6.16 -13.01
N GLU A 75 -25.97 7.26 -13.76
CA GLU A 75 -26.48 8.59 -13.41
C GLU A 75 -27.99 8.75 -13.68
N THR A 76 -28.61 7.82 -14.41
CA THR A 76 -30.05 7.92 -14.69
C THR A 76 -30.90 7.62 -13.46
N LYS A 77 -31.96 8.42 -13.26
CA LYS A 77 -32.94 8.21 -12.16
C LYS A 77 -33.56 6.81 -12.22
N ALA A 78 -33.75 6.25 -13.41
CA ALA A 78 -34.26 4.90 -13.60
C ALA A 78 -33.33 3.83 -13.01
N TYR A 79 -32.01 3.96 -13.20
CA TYR A 79 -31.02 3.04 -12.63
C TYR A 79 -30.96 3.13 -11.10
N VAL A 80 -30.95 4.36 -10.55
CA VAL A 80 -30.92 4.59 -9.10
C VAL A 80 -32.19 4.07 -8.42
N ILE A 81 -33.36 4.28 -9.03
CA ILE A 81 -34.63 3.73 -8.54
C ILE A 81 -34.62 2.20 -8.64
N ALA A 82 -34.22 1.64 -9.79
CA ALA A 82 -34.22 0.20 -10.01
C ALA A 82 -33.20 -0.57 -9.16
N THR A 83 -32.15 0.05 -8.64
CA THR A 83 -31.09 -0.62 -7.85
C THR A 83 -31.20 -0.38 -6.34
N LYS A 84 -31.78 0.75 -5.89
CA LYS A 84 -31.96 1.04 -4.46
C LYS A 84 -33.27 0.50 -3.87
N THR A 85 -34.32 0.27 -4.67
CA THR A 85 -35.64 -0.18 -4.14
C THR A 85 -35.94 -1.67 -4.30
N SER A 86 -35.19 -2.40 -5.15
CA SER A 86 -35.56 -3.73 -5.64
C SER A 86 -34.84 -4.90 -4.96
N GLN A 87 -33.99 -4.66 -3.96
CA GLN A 87 -33.18 -5.69 -3.30
C GLN A 87 -33.99 -6.90 -2.76
N PRO A 88 -35.23 -6.75 -2.24
CA PRO A 88 -36.06 -7.90 -1.87
C PRO A 88 -36.72 -8.59 -3.07
N PHE A 89 -36.98 -7.86 -4.16
CA PHE A 89 -37.79 -8.33 -5.29
C PHE A 89 -37.05 -9.34 -6.17
N HIS A 90 -35.74 -9.17 -6.34
CA HIS A 90 -34.93 -10.12 -7.12
C HIS A 90 -34.75 -11.48 -6.41
N VAL A 91 -34.62 -11.46 -5.08
CA VAL A 91 -34.58 -12.69 -4.26
C VAL A 91 -35.95 -13.36 -4.25
N ALA A 92 -37.03 -12.58 -4.11
CA ALA A 92 -38.40 -13.09 -4.18
C ALA A 92 -38.74 -13.67 -5.57
N LEU A 93 -38.29 -13.05 -6.66
CA LEU A 93 -38.51 -13.54 -8.02
C LEU A 93 -37.70 -14.82 -8.31
N ALA A 94 -36.46 -14.91 -7.83
CA ALA A 94 -35.65 -16.12 -7.93
C ALA A 94 -36.29 -17.28 -7.14
N ILE A 95 -36.77 -17.02 -5.92
CA ILE A 95 -37.52 -17.99 -5.11
C ILE A 95 -38.83 -18.38 -5.79
N ALA A 96 -39.58 -17.44 -6.36
CA ALA A 96 -40.83 -17.71 -7.06
C ALA A 96 -40.64 -18.56 -8.33
N VAL A 97 -39.60 -18.31 -9.12
CA VAL A 97 -39.24 -19.14 -10.29
C VAL A 97 -38.84 -20.55 -9.86
N LEU A 98 -38.09 -20.67 -8.74
CA LEU A 98 -37.67 -21.95 -8.19
C LEU A 98 -38.88 -22.76 -7.66
N LEU A 99 -39.78 -22.10 -6.92
CA LEU A 99 -41.02 -22.68 -6.39
C LEU A 99 -41.99 -23.07 -7.50
N PHE A 100 -42.16 -22.23 -8.52
CA PHE A 100 -43.02 -22.52 -9.68
C PHE A 100 -42.50 -23.72 -10.48
N TRP A 101 -41.18 -23.87 -10.60
CA TRP A 101 -40.56 -25.01 -11.28
C TRP A 101 -40.67 -26.31 -10.46
N LEU A 102 -40.49 -26.24 -9.13
CA LEU A 102 -40.70 -27.37 -8.21
C LEU A 102 -42.16 -27.83 -8.13
N SER A 103 -43.11 -26.93 -8.43
CA SER A 103 -44.55 -27.19 -8.35
C SER A 103 -45.15 -27.86 -9.59
N ARG A 104 -44.37 -28.13 -10.66
CA ARG A 104 -44.89 -28.84 -11.85
C ARG A 104 -45.13 -30.33 -11.56
N PRO A 105 -46.38 -30.83 -11.67
CA PRO A 105 -46.67 -32.26 -11.60
C PRO A 105 -46.41 -32.92 -12.95
N GLY A 106 -45.80 -34.12 -12.99
CA GLY A 106 -45.78 -34.95 -14.21
C GLY A 106 -44.50 -35.74 -14.56
N SER A 107 -43.44 -35.77 -13.74
CA SER A 107 -42.33 -36.72 -13.97
C SER A 107 -41.74 -37.26 -12.67
N ASP A 108 -41.28 -38.51 -12.70
CA ASP A 108 -40.69 -39.23 -11.57
C ASP A 108 -39.71 -38.35 -10.76
N ALA A 109 -39.82 -38.39 -9.42
CA ALA A 109 -39.02 -37.58 -8.51
C ALA A 109 -37.50 -37.71 -8.78
N ASN A 110 -37.03 -38.91 -9.15
CA ASN A 110 -35.65 -39.16 -9.52
C ASN A 110 -35.22 -38.41 -10.80
N LEU A 111 -36.08 -38.34 -11.83
CA LEU A 111 -35.76 -37.67 -13.09
C LEU A 111 -35.69 -36.14 -12.94
N ARG A 112 -36.50 -35.58 -12.03
CA ARG A 112 -36.51 -34.15 -11.71
C ARG A 112 -35.20 -33.69 -11.05
N GLY A 113 -34.67 -34.48 -10.11
CA GLY A 113 -33.39 -34.19 -9.45
C GLY A 113 -32.21 -34.15 -10.42
N TRP A 114 -32.11 -35.15 -11.31
CA TRP A 114 -31.03 -35.20 -12.31
C TRP A 114 -31.12 -34.09 -13.35
N ARG A 115 -32.34 -33.70 -13.76
CA ARG A 115 -32.56 -32.54 -14.64
C ARG A 115 -32.12 -31.23 -13.99
N ALA A 116 -32.49 -31.01 -12.73
CA ALA A 116 -32.10 -29.81 -11.99
C ALA A 116 -30.57 -29.73 -11.83
N LEU A 117 -29.93 -30.85 -11.48
CA LEU A 117 -28.48 -30.93 -11.34
C LEU A 117 -27.76 -30.65 -12.67
N TYR A 118 -28.26 -31.22 -13.77
CA TYR A 118 -27.71 -30.99 -15.11
C TYR A 118 -27.81 -29.52 -15.54
N VAL A 119 -29.02 -28.93 -15.46
CA VAL A 119 -29.25 -27.53 -15.86
C VAL A 119 -28.46 -26.58 -14.96
N GLY A 120 -28.42 -26.84 -13.65
CA GLY A 120 -27.63 -26.07 -12.69
C GLY A 120 -26.13 -26.13 -12.98
N ALA A 121 -25.60 -27.30 -13.32
CA ALA A 121 -24.19 -27.46 -13.67
C ALA A 121 -23.83 -26.73 -14.97
N VAL A 122 -24.63 -26.85 -16.04
CA VAL A 122 -24.39 -26.13 -17.30
C VAL A 122 -24.49 -24.61 -17.12
N ALA A 123 -25.46 -24.13 -16.35
CA ALA A 123 -25.61 -22.69 -16.08
C ALA A 123 -24.47 -22.13 -15.23
N THR A 124 -24.04 -22.87 -14.19
CA THR A 124 -22.91 -22.50 -13.32
C THR A 124 -21.61 -22.44 -14.11
N HIS A 125 -21.40 -23.43 -14.98
CA HIS A 125 -20.24 -23.50 -15.87
C HIS A 125 -20.19 -22.31 -16.84
N LEU A 126 -21.30 -22.04 -17.55
CA LEU A 126 -21.40 -20.92 -18.48
C LEU A 126 -21.19 -19.56 -17.77
N GLY A 127 -21.82 -19.37 -16.60
CA GLY A 127 -21.69 -18.15 -15.81
C GLY A 127 -20.25 -17.92 -15.32
N ALA A 128 -19.58 -18.97 -14.84
CA ALA A 128 -18.19 -18.90 -14.43
C ALA A 128 -17.27 -18.54 -15.60
N GLN A 129 -17.49 -19.13 -16.78
CA GLN A 129 -16.68 -18.84 -17.98
C GLN A 129 -16.88 -17.41 -18.51
N VAL A 130 -18.11 -16.94 -18.61
CA VAL A 130 -18.42 -15.56 -19.04
C VAL A 130 -17.80 -14.56 -18.08
N TRP A 131 -17.98 -14.75 -16.77
CA TRP A 131 -17.44 -13.85 -15.77
C TRP A 131 -15.91 -13.77 -15.79
N MET A 132 -15.25 -14.92 -15.77
CA MET A 132 -13.79 -14.97 -15.69
C MET A 132 -13.11 -14.49 -16.97
N THR A 133 -13.69 -14.77 -18.14
CA THR A 133 -13.09 -14.47 -19.44
C THR A 133 -13.40 -13.06 -19.92
N LEU A 134 -14.63 -12.58 -19.70
CA LEU A 134 -15.11 -11.31 -20.28
C LEU A 134 -15.24 -10.16 -19.28
N VAL A 135 -15.17 -10.43 -17.97
CA VAL A 135 -15.32 -9.39 -16.94
C VAL A 135 -14.10 -9.35 -16.04
N SER A 136 -13.88 -10.37 -15.21
CA SER A 136 -12.81 -10.37 -14.21
C SER A 136 -11.42 -10.29 -14.83
N GLY A 137 -11.14 -11.06 -15.90
CA GLY A 137 -9.83 -11.07 -16.54
C GLY A 137 -9.43 -9.72 -17.14
N ILE A 138 -10.37 -9.03 -17.79
CA ILE A 138 -10.16 -7.72 -18.42
C ILE A 138 -9.97 -6.64 -17.34
N VAL A 139 -10.85 -6.61 -16.34
CA VAL A 139 -10.79 -5.62 -15.25
C VAL A 139 -9.48 -5.74 -14.47
N LEU A 140 -9.08 -6.96 -14.10
CA LEU A 140 -7.85 -7.17 -13.35
C LEU A 140 -6.59 -6.82 -14.16
N TYR A 141 -6.60 -7.08 -15.47
CA TYR A 141 -5.48 -6.75 -16.35
C TYR A 141 -5.25 -5.24 -16.50
N PHE A 142 -6.33 -4.45 -16.53
CA PHE A 142 -6.25 -2.99 -16.67
C PHE A 142 -6.17 -2.23 -15.34
N SER A 143 -6.48 -2.87 -14.21
CA SER A 143 -6.55 -2.21 -12.90
C SER A 143 -5.38 -2.52 -11.97
N LEU A 144 -4.66 -3.63 -12.19
CA LEU A 144 -3.56 -4.06 -11.32
C LEU A 144 -2.19 -3.93 -11.99
N PRO A 145 -1.13 -3.60 -11.23
CA PRO A 145 0.25 -3.76 -11.67
C PRO A 145 0.50 -5.18 -12.17
N ARG A 146 1.33 -5.35 -13.21
CA ARG A 146 1.51 -6.65 -13.89
C ARG A 146 1.97 -7.79 -12.96
N HIS A 147 2.81 -7.48 -11.97
CA HIS A 147 3.26 -8.48 -10.99
C HIS A 147 2.16 -8.87 -9.99
N GLU A 148 1.35 -7.91 -9.55
CA GLU A 148 0.21 -8.16 -8.67
C GLU A 148 -0.91 -8.92 -9.38
N PHE A 149 -1.24 -8.53 -10.62
CA PHE A 149 -2.09 -9.35 -11.50
C PHE A 149 -1.50 -10.76 -11.68
N GLY A 150 -0.18 -10.83 -11.78
CA GLY A 150 0.58 -12.05 -11.77
C GLY A 150 0.29 -12.92 -10.54
N ARG A 151 0.38 -12.37 -9.34
CA ARG A 151 0.12 -13.11 -8.09
C ARG A 151 -1.33 -13.59 -8.02
N VAL A 152 -2.30 -12.77 -8.39
CA VAL A 152 -3.72 -13.17 -8.44
C VAL A 152 -3.93 -14.40 -9.32
N GLN A 153 -3.40 -14.39 -10.55
CA GLN A 153 -3.50 -15.52 -11.47
C GLN A 153 -2.82 -16.81 -10.94
N THR A 154 -1.78 -16.72 -10.09
CA THR A 154 -1.12 -17.92 -9.52
C THR A 154 -2.00 -18.68 -8.55
N VAL A 155 -2.90 -17.98 -7.85
CA VAL A 155 -3.86 -18.58 -6.92
C VAL A 155 -5.18 -18.90 -7.62
N LEU A 156 -5.64 -17.99 -8.47
CA LEU A 156 -6.97 -18.06 -9.08
C LEU A 156 -7.06 -19.10 -10.20
N PHE A 157 -6.04 -19.22 -11.06
CA PHE A 157 -6.11 -20.11 -12.23
C PHE A 157 -6.20 -21.60 -11.84
N PRO A 158 -5.39 -22.15 -10.91
CA PRO A 158 -5.52 -23.54 -10.49
C PRO A 158 -6.92 -23.87 -9.95
N THR A 159 -7.47 -22.98 -9.14
CA THR A 159 -8.79 -23.14 -8.50
C THR A 159 -9.92 -23.03 -9.52
N TYR A 160 -9.87 -22.03 -10.40
CA TYR A 160 -10.86 -21.82 -11.46
C TYR A 160 -10.94 -23.00 -12.43
N TYR A 161 -9.80 -23.43 -12.98
CA TYR A 161 -9.81 -24.55 -13.94
C TYR A 161 -10.11 -25.89 -13.27
N ALA A 162 -9.84 -26.05 -11.96
CA ALA A 162 -10.29 -27.23 -11.21
C ALA A 162 -11.80 -27.22 -11.00
N PHE A 163 -12.36 -26.07 -10.63
CA PHE A 163 -13.79 -25.87 -10.44
C PHE A 163 -14.55 -26.15 -11.74
N ASN A 164 -14.15 -25.53 -12.84
CA ASN A 164 -14.81 -25.71 -14.13
C ASN A 164 -14.77 -27.16 -14.62
N ALA A 165 -13.60 -27.82 -14.55
CA ALA A 165 -13.49 -29.24 -14.90
C ALA A 165 -14.39 -30.13 -14.01
N GLY A 166 -14.54 -29.78 -12.72
CA GLY A 166 -15.45 -30.46 -11.81
C GLY A 166 -16.93 -30.26 -12.18
N VAL A 167 -17.33 -29.02 -12.47
CA VAL A 167 -18.72 -28.69 -12.83
C VAL A 167 -19.08 -29.27 -14.21
N SER A 168 -18.19 -29.23 -15.20
CA SER A 168 -18.42 -29.86 -16.50
C SER A 168 -18.48 -31.38 -16.43
N MET A 169 -17.70 -32.01 -15.53
CA MET A 169 -17.82 -33.44 -15.22
C MET A 169 -19.19 -33.76 -14.60
N VAL A 170 -19.66 -32.95 -13.64
CA VAL A 170 -21.00 -33.12 -13.04
C VAL A 170 -22.10 -32.97 -14.09
N ALA A 171 -22.00 -31.98 -14.99
CA ALA A 171 -22.95 -31.80 -16.08
C ALA A 171 -23.00 -33.02 -17.01
N LEU A 172 -21.83 -33.57 -17.38
CA LEU A 172 -21.71 -34.75 -18.23
C LEU A 172 -22.33 -35.99 -17.57
N LEU A 173 -21.98 -36.26 -16.31
CA LEU A 173 -22.47 -37.43 -15.58
C LEU A 173 -23.97 -37.34 -15.28
N ALA A 174 -24.46 -36.15 -14.91
CA ALA A 174 -25.89 -35.92 -14.68
C ALA A 174 -26.70 -36.12 -15.97
N TYR A 175 -26.20 -35.64 -17.10
CA TYR A 175 -26.85 -35.82 -18.40
C TYR A 175 -26.84 -37.29 -18.86
N PHE A 176 -25.71 -37.99 -18.70
CA PHE A 176 -25.61 -39.41 -19.00
C PHE A 176 -26.60 -40.23 -18.17
N ARG A 177 -26.66 -39.98 -16.85
CA ARG A 177 -27.56 -40.68 -15.93
C ARG A 177 -29.03 -40.42 -16.27
N MET A 178 -29.37 -39.19 -16.64
CA MET A 178 -30.72 -38.83 -17.12
C MET A 178 -31.11 -39.65 -18.35
N GLN A 179 -30.21 -39.78 -19.32
CA GLN A 179 -30.49 -40.46 -20.59
C GLN A 179 -30.49 -41.98 -20.49
N CYS A 180 -29.79 -42.57 -19.51
CA CYS A 180 -29.98 -43.97 -19.13
C CYS A 180 -31.42 -44.26 -18.67
N LEU A 181 -32.12 -43.27 -18.11
CA LEU A 181 -33.50 -43.41 -17.62
C LEU A 181 -34.54 -43.14 -18.71
N THR A 182 -34.24 -42.29 -19.71
CA THR A 182 -35.22 -41.86 -20.74
C THR A 182 -34.95 -42.38 -22.16
N ARG A 183 -33.89 -43.17 -22.37
CA ARG A 183 -33.32 -43.64 -23.65
C ARG A 183 -32.64 -42.54 -24.49
N PHE A 184 -31.60 -42.92 -25.24
CA PHE A 184 -30.83 -42.02 -26.09
C PHE A 184 -31.48 -41.84 -27.48
N SER A 185 -31.71 -40.60 -27.89
CA SER A 185 -32.03 -40.20 -29.27
C SER A 185 -30.80 -39.64 -30.01
N HIS A 186 -30.85 -39.48 -31.33
CA HIS A 186 -29.74 -38.89 -32.11
C HIS A 186 -29.34 -37.48 -31.62
N ALA A 187 -30.31 -36.63 -31.27
CA ALA A 187 -30.05 -35.32 -30.67
C ALA A 187 -29.42 -35.43 -29.27
N SER A 188 -29.78 -36.48 -28.51
CA SER A 188 -29.21 -36.72 -27.18
C SER A 188 -27.73 -37.09 -27.25
N TRP A 189 -27.33 -37.85 -28.27
CA TRP A 189 -25.94 -38.20 -28.53
C TRP A 189 -25.09 -36.99 -28.93
N ALA A 190 -25.64 -36.08 -29.75
CA ALA A 190 -24.96 -34.83 -30.09
C ALA A 190 -24.68 -33.96 -28.85
N GLN A 191 -25.66 -33.82 -27.96
CA GLN A 191 -25.51 -33.09 -26.70
C GLN A 191 -24.50 -33.74 -25.75
N PHE A 192 -24.50 -35.08 -25.65
CA PHE A 192 -23.53 -35.81 -24.85
C PHE A 192 -22.09 -35.63 -25.37
N ALA A 193 -21.89 -35.71 -26.69
CA ALA A 193 -20.60 -35.49 -27.34
C ALA A 193 -20.07 -34.06 -27.08
N LEU A 194 -20.96 -33.07 -27.11
CA LEU A 194 -20.62 -31.67 -26.82
C LEU A 194 -20.16 -31.47 -25.37
N LEU A 195 -20.87 -32.04 -24.39
CA LEU A 195 -20.49 -31.99 -22.98
C LEU A 195 -19.18 -32.72 -22.71
N LEU A 196 -18.96 -33.86 -23.38
CA LEU A 196 -17.71 -34.62 -23.30
C LEU A 196 -16.53 -33.82 -23.86
N ALA A 197 -16.73 -33.10 -24.96
CA ALA A 197 -15.72 -32.21 -25.53
C ALA A 197 -15.37 -31.06 -24.57
N VAL A 198 -16.37 -30.41 -23.96
CA VAL A 198 -16.16 -29.34 -22.97
C VAL A 198 -15.34 -29.86 -21.78
N PHE A 199 -15.76 -30.98 -21.18
CA PHE A 199 -15.03 -31.58 -20.06
C PHE A 199 -13.59 -31.95 -20.44
N SER A 200 -13.39 -32.56 -21.61
CA SER A 200 -12.06 -33.00 -22.07
C SER A 200 -11.11 -31.82 -22.26
N ILE A 201 -11.59 -30.72 -22.84
CA ILE A 201 -10.80 -29.48 -23.03
C ILE A 201 -10.41 -28.89 -21.67
N GLU A 202 -11.33 -28.80 -20.72
CA GLU A 202 -11.06 -28.20 -19.42
C GLU A 202 -10.15 -29.04 -18.53
N ALA A 203 -10.33 -30.36 -18.55
CA ALA A 203 -9.43 -31.30 -17.89
C ALA A 203 -8.02 -31.19 -18.48
N TYR A 204 -7.89 -31.13 -19.80
CA TYR A 204 -6.60 -30.95 -20.47
C TYR A 204 -5.94 -29.62 -20.09
N VAL A 205 -6.70 -28.51 -20.09
CA VAL A 205 -6.20 -27.20 -19.63
C VAL A 205 -5.69 -27.30 -18.18
N ARG A 206 -6.50 -27.87 -17.27
CA ARG A 206 -6.17 -27.96 -15.85
C ARG A 206 -4.92 -28.80 -15.56
N PHE A 207 -4.82 -29.98 -16.18
CA PHE A 207 -3.76 -30.94 -15.88
C PHE A 207 -2.49 -30.72 -16.72
N CYS A 208 -2.64 -30.32 -17.99
CA CYS A 208 -1.51 -30.26 -18.92
C CYS A 208 -0.98 -28.84 -19.16
N LEU A 209 -1.82 -27.80 -19.11
CA LEU A 209 -1.41 -26.45 -19.54
C LEU A 209 -1.19 -25.45 -18.39
N VAL A 210 -2.00 -25.49 -17.32
CA VAL A 210 -1.92 -24.53 -16.21
C VAL A 210 -0.57 -24.60 -15.48
N SER A 211 -0.11 -25.81 -15.11
CA SER A 211 1.13 -25.96 -14.34
C SER A 211 2.39 -25.50 -15.10
N PRO A 212 2.60 -25.86 -16.39
CA PRO A 212 3.70 -25.31 -17.18
C PRO A 212 3.62 -23.78 -17.36
N MET A 213 2.42 -23.23 -17.58
CA MET A 213 2.21 -21.79 -17.72
C MET A 213 2.63 -21.04 -16.46
N LEU A 214 2.25 -21.52 -15.28
CA LEU A 214 2.62 -20.91 -13.99
C LEU A 214 4.12 -20.97 -13.72
N ARG A 215 4.80 -22.07 -14.12
CA ARG A 215 6.26 -22.17 -14.04
C ARG A 215 6.96 -21.15 -14.95
N ALA A 216 6.54 -21.06 -16.22
CA ALA A 216 7.10 -20.10 -17.17
C ALA A 216 6.91 -18.65 -16.69
N LYS A 217 5.75 -18.37 -16.08
CA LYS A 217 5.45 -17.08 -15.47
C LYS A 217 6.31 -16.77 -14.25
N HIS A 218 6.49 -17.71 -13.33
CA HIS A 218 7.31 -17.47 -12.14
C HIS A 218 8.75 -17.10 -12.51
N ILE A 219 9.33 -17.82 -13.47
CA ILE A 219 10.67 -17.53 -14.01
C ILE A 219 10.69 -16.16 -14.71
N LYS A 220 9.64 -15.84 -15.48
CA LYS A 220 9.50 -14.53 -16.13
C LYS A 220 9.48 -13.40 -15.10
N THR A 221 8.64 -13.50 -14.06
CA THR A 221 8.50 -12.47 -13.01
C THR A 221 9.81 -12.28 -12.25
N GLN A 222 10.53 -13.34 -11.91
CA GLN A 222 11.85 -13.22 -11.28
C GLN A 222 12.87 -12.48 -12.15
N MET A 223 12.85 -12.68 -13.47
CA MET A 223 13.74 -11.96 -14.39
C MET A 223 13.33 -10.49 -14.54
N GLU A 224 12.02 -10.18 -14.51
CA GLU A 224 11.49 -8.81 -14.51
C GLU A 224 11.84 -8.05 -13.21
N GLU A 225 11.70 -8.69 -12.05
CA GLU A 225 12.06 -8.11 -10.74
C GLU A 225 13.56 -7.76 -10.65
N VAL A 226 14.44 -8.64 -11.16
CA VAL A 226 15.90 -8.41 -11.17
C VAL A 226 16.31 -7.27 -12.11
N ALA A 227 15.49 -6.97 -13.13
CA ALA A 227 15.69 -5.84 -14.03
C ALA A 227 15.00 -4.55 -13.57
N GLY A 228 14.32 -4.57 -12.41
CA GLY A 228 13.60 -3.41 -11.88
C GLY A 228 12.26 -3.10 -12.56
N GLY A 229 11.69 -4.03 -13.32
CA GLY A 229 10.40 -3.89 -14.00
C GLY A 229 9.25 -4.65 -13.32
N GLY A 230 8.00 -4.43 -13.76
CA GLY A 230 6.81 -5.18 -13.33
C GLY A 230 5.75 -4.41 -12.55
N GLN A 231 6.02 -3.14 -12.24
CA GLN A 231 5.09 -2.21 -11.59
C GLN A 231 4.18 -1.48 -12.59
N GLU A 232 4.47 -1.58 -13.89
CA GLU A 232 3.66 -0.99 -14.94
C GLU A 232 2.29 -1.66 -15.10
N VAL A 233 1.28 -0.86 -15.48
CA VAL A 233 -0.10 -1.30 -15.73
C VAL A 233 -0.34 -1.39 -17.24
N GLY A 234 -0.84 -2.53 -17.71
CA GLY A 234 -1.18 -2.76 -19.11
C GLY A 234 0.01 -3.04 -20.03
N ARG A 235 0.83 -2.03 -20.38
CA ARG A 235 1.83 -2.14 -21.46
C ARG A 235 3.15 -2.75 -20.94
N LEU A 236 3.64 -3.80 -21.60
CA LEU A 236 4.94 -4.42 -21.31
C LEU A 236 6.08 -3.53 -21.83
N ILE A 237 6.90 -3.00 -20.92
CA ILE A 237 8.13 -2.25 -21.22
C ILE A 237 9.30 -3.20 -20.93
N LEU A 238 10.11 -3.54 -21.94
CA LEU A 238 11.17 -4.55 -21.78
C LEU A 238 12.49 -3.96 -21.27
N GLY A 239 12.81 -2.69 -21.54
CA GLY A 239 14.07 -2.07 -21.09
C GLY A 239 15.32 -2.95 -21.35
N GLU A 240 16.15 -3.16 -20.32
CA GLU A 240 17.35 -4.02 -20.35
C GLU A 240 17.05 -5.48 -20.78
N LEU A 241 15.83 -5.98 -20.55
CA LEU A 241 15.42 -7.36 -20.88
C LEU A 241 15.11 -7.57 -22.37
N ALA A 242 14.98 -6.49 -23.16
CA ALA A 242 14.71 -6.58 -24.60
C ALA A 242 15.80 -7.36 -25.35
N HIS A 243 17.04 -7.27 -24.86
CA HIS A 243 18.23 -7.86 -25.47
C HIS A 243 18.60 -9.22 -24.88
N CYS A 244 17.83 -9.75 -23.93
CA CYS A 244 18.13 -11.03 -23.26
C CYS A 244 17.47 -12.21 -24.01
N PRO A 245 18.24 -13.09 -24.70
CA PRO A 245 17.67 -14.20 -25.47
C PRO A 245 16.98 -15.26 -24.60
N ARG A 246 17.40 -15.35 -23.33
CA ARG A 246 16.77 -16.24 -22.34
C ARG A 246 15.40 -15.71 -21.92
N TYR A 247 15.28 -14.41 -21.66
CA TYR A 247 14.02 -13.78 -21.30
C TYR A 247 13.01 -13.89 -22.45
N LEU A 248 13.42 -13.60 -23.69
CA LEU A 248 12.56 -13.71 -24.87
C LEU A 248 12.03 -15.13 -25.07
N ARG A 249 12.86 -16.17 -24.83
CA ARG A 249 12.40 -17.56 -24.85
C ARG A 249 11.35 -17.83 -23.78
N VAL A 250 11.59 -17.42 -22.53
CA VAL A 250 10.63 -17.60 -21.43
C VAL A 250 9.33 -16.85 -21.70
N LEU A 251 9.40 -15.63 -22.21
CA LEU A 251 8.24 -14.81 -22.60
C LEU A 251 7.43 -15.49 -23.71
N LYS A 252 8.09 -16.01 -24.75
CA LYS A 252 7.44 -16.76 -25.84
C LYS A 252 6.77 -18.03 -25.32
N THR A 253 7.44 -18.78 -24.44
CA THR A 253 6.87 -19.98 -23.80
C THR A 253 5.64 -19.65 -22.95
N PHE A 254 5.71 -18.61 -22.11
CA PHE A 254 4.57 -18.15 -21.32
C PHE A 254 3.38 -17.79 -22.21
N ARG A 255 3.60 -16.98 -23.24
CA ARG A 255 2.54 -16.54 -24.16
C ARG A 255 1.93 -17.70 -24.94
N MET A 256 2.74 -18.63 -25.42
CA MET A 256 2.26 -19.83 -26.10
C MET A 256 1.27 -20.59 -25.21
N TYR A 257 1.65 -20.94 -23.97
CA TYR A 257 0.74 -21.63 -23.06
C TYR A 257 -0.50 -20.79 -22.71
N HIS A 258 -0.33 -19.49 -22.45
CA HIS A 258 -1.44 -18.61 -22.11
C HIS A 258 -2.46 -18.48 -23.25
N SER A 259 -1.98 -18.31 -24.48
CA SER A 259 -2.83 -18.24 -25.69
C SER A 259 -3.53 -19.58 -25.97
N THR A 260 -2.86 -20.72 -25.78
CA THR A 260 -3.50 -22.04 -25.92
C THR A 260 -4.60 -22.26 -24.89
N ILE A 261 -4.40 -21.83 -23.64
CA ILE A 261 -5.42 -21.88 -22.58
C ILE A 261 -6.61 -20.98 -22.92
N ALA A 262 -6.35 -19.75 -23.38
CA ALA A 262 -7.40 -18.82 -23.79
C ALA A 262 -8.24 -19.37 -24.95
N MET A 263 -7.61 -19.94 -25.96
CA MET A 263 -8.29 -20.57 -27.09
C MET A 263 -9.16 -21.77 -26.66
N GLY A 264 -8.63 -22.65 -25.80
CA GLY A 264 -9.41 -23.76 -25.24
C GLY A 264 -10.63 -23.28 -24.45
N THR A 265 -10.47 -22.19 -23.69
CA THR A 265 -11.58 -21.58 -22.93
C THR A 265 -12.64 -20.99 -23.86
N MET A 266 -12.26 -20.34 -24.95
CA MET A 266 -13.22 -19.80 -25.93
C MET A 266 -14.00 -20.89 -26.67
N ILE A 267 -13.35 -22.01 -27.01
CA ILE A 267 -14.02 -23.15 -27.63
C ILE A 267 -15.01 -23.77 -26.64
N ALA A 268 -14.60 -23.98 -25.37
CA ALA A 268 -15.48 -24.49 -24.32
C ALA A 268 -16.68 -23.57 -24.06
N LEU A 269 -16.48 -22.24 -24.12
CA LEU A 269 -17.55 -21.25 -24.00
C LEU A 269 -18.56 -21.38 -25.13
N GLY A 270 -18.10 -21.45 -26.38
CA GLY A 270 -18.97 -21.63 -27.55
C GLY A 270 -19.77 -22.92 -27.48
N CYS A 271 -19.14 -24.03 -27.09
CA CYS A 271 -19.82 -25.31 -26.87
C CYS A 271 -20.86 -25.23 -25.74
N SER A 272 -20.56 -24.53 -24.64
CA SER A 272 -21.49 -24.37 -23.51
C SER A 272 -22.67 -23.47 -23.85
N MET A 273 -22.46 -22.43 -24.67
CA MET A 273 -23.54 -21.62 -25.23
C MET A 273 -24.46 -22.44 -26.13
N TYR A 274 -23.90 -23.24 -27.04
CA TYR A 274 -24.69 -24.11 -27.93
C TYR A 274 -25.44 -25.20 -27.15
N SER A 275 -24.81 -25.79 -26.13
CA SER A 275 -25.43 -26.73 -25.19
C SER A 275 -26.64 -26.10 -24.49
N THR A 276 -26.52 -24.83 -24.08
CA THR A 276 -27.61 -24.08 -23.46
C THR A 276 -28.74 -23.80 -24.44
N MET A 277 -28.43 -23.51 -25.72
CA MET A 277 -29.44 -23.35 -26.77
C MET A 277 -30.24 -24.64 -26.99
N ILE A 278 -29.59 -25.81 -26.97
CA ILE A 278 -30.27 -27.12 -27.08
C ILE A 278 -31.20 -27.36 -25.88
N ILE A 279 -30.77 -26.99 -24.67
CA ILE A 279 -31.61 -27.09 -23.46
C ILE A 279 -32.85 -26.20 -23.60
N VAL A 280 -32.68 -24.95 -24.01
CA VAL A 280 -33.78 -24.00 -24.19
C VAL A 280 -34.76 -24.50 -25.26
N ASP A 281 -34.25 -24.97 -26.40
CA ASP A 281 -35.06 -25.52 -27.48
C ASP A 281 -35.84 -26.78 -27.06
N SER A 282 -35.21 -27.66 -26.29
CA SER A 282 -35.85 -28.86 -25.72
C SER A 282 -37.00 -28.51 -24.75
N ILE A 283 -36.81 -27.50 -23.90
CA ILE A 283 -37.85 -26.98 -22.98
C ILE A 283 -39.01 -26.35 -23.77
N CYS A 284 -38.71 -25.62 -24.84
CA CYS A 284 -39.73 -25.02 -25.72
C CYS A 284 -40.57 -26.09 -26.42
N ARG A 285 -39.95 -27.11 -27.04
CA ARG A 285 -40.67 -28.20 -27.74
C ARG A 285 -41.52 -29.07 -26.81
N THR A 286 -41.08 -29.30 -25.57
CA THR A 286 -41.91 -30.00 -24.57
C THR A 286 -43.12 -29.17 -24.15
N SER A 287 -43.01 -27.83 -24.11
CA SER A 287 -44.15 -26.95 -23.87
C SER A 287 -45.15 -26.93 -25.04
N GLU A 288 -44.67 -27.00 -26.29
CA GLU A 288 -45.51 -27.09 -27.49
C GLU A 288 -46.27 -28.43 -27.59
N SER A 289 -45.64 -29.54 -27.17
CA SER A 289 -46.25 -30.89 -27.15
C SER A 289 -47.37 -31.01 -26.11
N GLU A 290 -47.20 -30.45 -24.91
CA GLU A 290 -48.29 -30.38 -23.91
C GLU A 290 -49.38 -29.37 -24.31
N MET A 291 -49.03 -28.30 -25.03
CA MET A 291 -50.01 -27.36 -25.60
C MET A 291 -50.79 -27.94 -26.79
N MET A 292 -50.21 -28.81 -27.62
CA MET A 292 -50.94 -29.47 -28.71
C MET A 292 -52.02 -30.45 -28.21
N LYS A 293 -51.93 -30.90 -26.96
CA LYS A 293 -53.01 -31.61 -26.26
C LYS A 293 -54.09 -30.69 -25.69
N CYS A 294 -53.85 -29.37 -25.62
CA CYS A 294 -54.77 -28.35 -25.13
C CYS A 294 -55.19 -27.44 -26.30
N GLU A 295 -56.10 -27.96 -27.12
CA GLU A 295 -56.56 -27.48 -28.43
C GLU A 295 -56.42 -25.99 -28.84
N ARG A 296 -56.00 -25.82 -30.11
CA ARG A 296 -56.70 -25.06 -31.17
C ARG A 296 -57.55 -23.85 -30.70
N LYS A 297 -56.93 -22.71 -30.38
CA LYS A 297 -57.43 -21.34 -30.73
C LYS A 297 -56.47 -20.21 -30.31
N SER A 298 -56.32 -19.25 -31.22
CA SER A 298 -55.85 -17.87 -31.04
C SER A 298 -54.34 -17.61 -30.85
N ASN A 299 -53.70 -17.35 -32.00
CA ASN A 299 -52.37 -16.78 -32.15
C ASN A 299 -52.43 -15.25 -31.97
N LEU A 300 -51.95 -14.74 -30.82
CA LEU A 300 -51.24 -13.45 -30.67
C LEU A 300 -50.70 -13.33 -29.23
N HIS A 301 -51.50 -13.75 -28.25
CA HIS A 301 -51.13 -13.75 -26.83
C HIS A 301 -49.97 -14.73 -26.52
N THR A 302 -49.91 -15.81 -27.28
CA THR A 302 -48.96 -16.93 -27.13
C THR A 302 -47.53 -16.57 -27.55
N LYS A 303 -47.36 -15.72 -28.58
CA LYS A 303 -46.05 -15.18 -28.98
C LYS A 303 -45.49 -14.23 -27.91
N MET A 304 -46.36 -13.44 -27.28
CA MET A 304 -45.99 -12.54 -26.17
C MET A 304 -45.53 -13.30 -24.92
N ILE A 305 -46.12 -14.45 -24.61
CA ILE A 305 -45.72 -15.27 -23.46
C ILE A 305 -44.39 -15.97 -23.72
N LEU A 306 -44.16 -16.47 -24.94
CA LEU A 306 -42.91 -17.11 -25.35
C LEU A 306 -41.73 -16.12 -25.35
N ASP A 307 -41.94 -14.88 -25.78
CA ASP A 307 -40.94 -13.80 -25.67
C ASP A 307 -40.65 -13.46 -24.20
N ARG A 308 -41.67 -13.40 -23.35
CA ARG A 308 -41.48 -13.19 -21.90
C ARG A 308 -40.70 -14.32 -21.23
N CYS A 309 -40.88 -15.58 -21.66
CA CYS A 309 -40.08 -16.71 -21.15
C CYS A 309 -38.62 -16.65 -21.60
N LYS A 310 -38.33 -16.24 -22.84
CA LYS A 310 -36.96 -15.97 -23.32
C LYS A 310 -36.32 -14.82 -22.54
N THR A 311 -37.07 -13.74 -22.29
CA THR A 311 -36.62 -12.63 -21.47
C THR A 311 -36.34 -13.08 -20.04
N VAL A 312 -37.20 -13.91 -19.43
CA VAL A 312 -37.03 -14.42 -18.06
C VAL A 312 -35.82 -15.36 -17.92
N LEU A 313 -35.52 -16.18 -18.93
CA LEU A 313 -34.33 -17.04 -18.92
C LEU A 313 -33.02 -16.25 -19.07
N ILE A 314 -33.00 -15.27 -19.97
CA ILE A 314 -31.89 -14.31 -20.09
C ILE A 314 -31.74 -13.50 -18.80
N LEU A 315 -32.85 -13.03 -18.23
CA LEU A 315 -32.88 -12.33 -16.95
C LEU A 315 -32.42 -13.25 -15.82
N SER A 316 -32.72 -14.55 -15.84
CA SER A 316 -32.27 -15.52 -14.82
C SER A 316 -30.77 -15.79 -14.91
N SER A 317 -30.21 -15.81 -16.12
CA SER A 317 -28.75 -15.90 -16.33
C SER A 317 -28.05 -14.63 -15.82
N VAL A 318 -28.60 -13.46 -16.13
CA VAL A 318 -28.13 -12.16 -15.63
C VAL A 318 -28.28 -12.06 -14.11
N VAL A 319 -29.37 -12.55 -13.53
CA VAL A 319 -29.64 -12.58 -12.09
C VAL A 319 -28.77 -13.60 -11.37
N CYS A 320 -28.47 -14.76 -11.95
CA CYS A 320 -27.49 -15.71 -11.42
C CYS A 320 -26.08 -15.11 -11.47
N THR A 321 -25.74 -14.40 -12.54
CA THR A 321 -24.46 -13.70 -12.65
C THR A 321 -24.38 -12.57 -11.61
N LEU A 322 -25.43 -11.77 -11.44
CA LEU A 322 -25.54 -10.75 -10.38
C LEU A 322 -25.56 -11.35 -8.98
N ALA A 323 -26.19 -12.50 -8.76
CA ALA A 323 -26.23 -13.19 -7.47
C ALA A 323 -24.86 -13.78 -7.12
N VAL A 324 -24.11 -14.29 -8.10
CA VAL A 324 -22.72 -14.70 -7.92
C VAL A 324 -21.83 -13.48 -7.66
N VAL A 325 -22.05 -12.35 -8.34
CA VAL A 325 -21.35 -11.07 -8.10
C VAL A 325 -21.68 -10.48 -6.74
N ILE A 326 -22.93 -10.54 -6.28
CA ILE A 326 -23.36 -10.09 -4.95
C ILE A 326 -22.89 -11.06 -3.87
N SER A 327 -22.86 -12.37 -4.15
CA SER A 327 -22.30 -13.38 -3.24
C SER A 327 -20.78 -13.27 -3.15
N LEU A 328 -20.09 -12.90 -4.23
CA LEU A 328 -18.67 -12.54 -4.21
C LEU A 328 -18.42 -11.18 -3.60
N TYR A 329 -19.30 -10.18 -3.79
CA TYR A 329 -19.24 -8.91 -3.07
C TYR A 329 -19.40 -9.18 -1.58
N LYS A 330 -20.31 -10.08 -1.18
CA LYS A 330 -20.45 -10.59 0.19
C LYS A 330 -19.30 -11.49 0.66
N LEU A 331 -18.57 -12.17 -0.23
CA LEU A 331 -17.38 -12.96 0.09
C LEU A 331 -16.11 -12.09 0.19
N LEU A 332 -16.04 -11.02 -0.59
CA LEU A 332 -15.03 -9.96 -0.58
C LEU A 332 -15.29 -8.92 0.53
N SER A 333 -16.53 -8.83 1.01
CA SER A 333 -16.92 -8.14 2.24
C SER A 333 -17.15 -9.09 3.43
N TYR A 334 -16.91 -10.39 3.24
CA TYR A 334 -16.72 -11.33 4.35
C TYR A 334 -15.28 -11.15 4.78
N ASP A 335 -15.08 -10.53 5.95
CA ASP A 335 -13.82 -10.58 6.65
C ASP A 335 -13.42 -12.05 6.81
N ALA A 336 -12.45 -12.49 6.01
CA ALA A 336 -11.54 -13.52 6.45
C ALA A 336 -10.80 -12.93 7.66
N LYS A 337 -11.45 -13.07 8.82
CA LYS A 337 -10.92 -12.80 10.14
C LYS A 337 -9.58 -13.51 10.27
N PHE A 338 -8.49 -12.81 9.95
CA PHE A 338 -7.25 -12.94 10.70
C PHE A 338 -7.42 -12.08 11.94
N THR A 339 -8.19 -12.61 12.89
CA THR A 339 -8.20 -12.12 14.26
C THR A 339 -6.81 -12.34 14.86
N LYS A 340 -6.01 -11.28 14.92
CA LYS A 340 -5.49 -10.89 16.23
C LYS A 340 -6.06 -9.51 16.55
N PRO A 341 -6.89 -9.40 17.60
CA PRO A 341 -7.28 -8.10 18.12
C PRO A 341 -6.03 -7.40 18.67
N PHE A 342 -6.10 -6.07 18.75
CA PHE A 342 -5.33 -5.22 19.65
C PHE A 342 -4.46 -5.99 20.65
N SER A 343 -3.14 -5.90 20.51
CA SER A 343 -2.37 -5.81 21.74
C SER A 343 -2.77 -4.46 22.33
N PRO A 344 -3.30 -4.39 23.57
CA PRO A 344 -3.35 -3.12 24.25
C PRO A 344 -1.94 -2.53 24.19
N ILE A 345 -1.85 -1.25 23.86
CA ILE A 345 -0.68 -0.45 24.21
C ILE A 345 -0.45 -0.76 25.70
N PRO A 346 0.73 -1.25 26.11
CA PRO A 346 0.97 -1.46 27.52
C PRO A 346 0.77 -0.12 28.23
N ALA A 347 -0.25 -0.05 29.08
CA ALA A 347 -0.41 1.05 30.03
C ALA A 347 0.75 1.07 31.07
N GLY A 348 1.71 0.15 30.98
CA GLY A 348 2.86 0.02 31.88
C GLY A 348 4.15 0.75 31.47
N LEU A 349 4.10 1.73 30.58
CA LEU A 349 5.26 2.60 30.29
C LEU A 349 5.19 3.98 30.98
N TYR A 350 4.16 4.18 31.80
CA TYR A 350 3.98 5.34 32.65
C TYR A 350 3.52 4.87 34.04
N GLY A 351 4.46 4.49 34.89
CA GLY A 351 4.16 4.16 36.28
C GLY A 351 4.86 2.91 36.79
N ASN A 352 5.53 3.06 37.93
CA ASN A 352 6.10 1.99 38.72
C ASN A 352 5.00 1.01 39.12
N HIS A 353 4.95 -0.20 38.54
CA HIS A 353 4.52 -1.47 39.14
C HIS A 353 4.35 -2.51 38.01
N LEU A 354 5.19 -3.56 38.03
CA LEU A 354 5.12 -4.70 37.11
C LEU A 354 4.11 -5.72 37.66
N GLU A 355 3.03 -5.98 36.93
CA GLU A 355 2.24 -7.22 37.10
C GLU A 355 2.37 -8.10 35.84
N PRO A 356 2.34 -9.44 35.98
CA PRO A 356 2.62 -10.37 34.89
C PRO A 356 1.37 -10.62 34.02
N PHE A 357 1.56 -10.68 32.70
CA PHE A 357 0.52 -10.99 31.72
C PHE A 357 0.58 -12.48 31.32
N GLU A 358 -0.55 -13.18 31.40
CA GLU A 358 -0.69 -14.60 31.04
C GLU A 358 -0.74 -14.87 29.53
N ASP A 359 -0.23 -16.05 29.20
CA ASP A 359 -0.19 -16.84 27.96
C ASP A 359 -1.00 -16.36 26.73
N GLN A 360 -0.29 -16.12 25.62
CA GLN A 360 -0.87 -16.18 24.26
C GLN A 360 -0.09 -17.16 23.37
N THR A 361 -0.83 -18.12 22.83
CA THR A 361 -0.40 -19.19 21.92
C THR A 361 0.42 -18.70 20.70
N PRO A 362 1.48 -19.43 20.30
CA PRO A 362 2.38 -19.02 19.22
C PRO A 362 1.78 -19.21 17.81
N LEU A 363 2.00 -18.21 16.95
CA LEU A 363 1.70 -18.22 15.51
C LEU A 363 2.64 -19.16 14.72
N PRO A 364 2.25 -19.67 13.54
CA PRO A 364 2.99 -20.69 12.80
C PRO A 364 4.33 -20.16 12.24
N ALA A 365 5.38 -20.96 12.39
CA ALA A 365 6.77 -20.62 12.13
C ALA A 365 7.14 -20.53 10.63
N ILE A 366 7.86 -19.46 10.28
CA ILE A 366 8.66 -19.28 9.06
C ILE A 366 9.91 -20.21 9.15
N PRO A 367 10.54 -20.67 8.05
CA PRO A 367 11.53 -21.75 8.10
C PRO A 367 12.79 -21.43 8.94
N LYS A 368 12.88 -22.04 10.13
CA LYS A 368 13.90 -21.89 11.20
C LYS A 368 15.39 -22.11 10.83
N LYS A 369 15.74 -22.36 9.56
CA LYS A 369 17.08 -22.82 9.18
C LYS A 369 18.06 -21.69 8.81
N LEU A 370 17.57 -20.53 8.38
CA LEU A 370 18.40 -19.40 7.95
C LEU A 370 18.78 -18.46 9.12
N ASP A 371 17.88 -18.27 10.08
CA ASP A 371 18.09 -17.35 11.21
C ASP A 371 19.16 -17.85 12.18
N LYS A 372 19.21 -19.16 12.46
CA LYS A 372 20.22 -19.75 13.36
C LYS A 372 21.67 -19.53 12.92
N ALA A 373 21.93 -19.51 11.61
CA ALA A 373 23.29 -19.31 11.10
C ALA A 373 23.75 -17.85 11.25
N ARG A 374 22.84 -16.89 11.05
CA ARG A 374 23.10 -15.46 11.24
C ARG A 374 23.27 -15.10 12.71
N ASP A 375 22.44 -15.67 13.58
CA ASP A 375 22.55 -15.47 15.02
C ASP A 375 23.87 -16.03 15.57
N ALA A 376 24.32 -17.19 15.07
CA ALA A 376 25.63 -17.74 15.44
C ALA A 376 26.80 -16.81 15.02
N GLU A 377 26.76 -16.23 13.82
CA GLU A 377 27.76 -15.28 13.35
C GLU A 377 27.73 -13.95 14.15
N ALA A 378 26.54 -13.51 14.54
CA ALA A 378 26.34 -12.32 15.37
C ALA A 378 26.95 -12.52 16.78
N VAL A 379 26.76 -13.68 17.40
CA VAL A 379 27.35 -14.03 18.71
C VAL A 379 28.88 -14.13 18.62
N VAL A 380 29.43 -14.66 17.53
CA VAL A 380 30.89 -14.65 17.31
C VAL A 380 31.42 -13.22 17.22
N SER A 381 30.73 -12.35 16.49
CA SER A 381 31.08 -10.93 16.39
C SER A 381 30.98 -10.22 17.75
N LEU A 382 29.98 -10.54 18.57
CA LEU A 382 29.82 -10.04 19.93
C LEU A 382 31.00 -10.44 20.83
N ASN A 383 31.37 -11.72 20.83
CA ASN A 383 32.49 -12.22 21.62
C ASN A 383 33.81 -11.53 21.23
N ALA A 384 34.04 -11.33 19.94
CA ALA A 384 35.17 -10.56 19.45
C ALA A 384 35.12 -9.09 19.90
N ALA A 385 33.94 -8.47 19.92
CA ALA A 385 33.75 -7.11 20.41
C ALA A 385 34.12 -6.99 21.90
N LEU A 386 33.67 -7.94 22.73
CA LEU A 386 33.96 -8.01 24.16
C LEU A 386 35.47 -8.21 24.42
N GLU A 387 36.14 -9.05 23.64
CA GLU A 387 37.59 -9.22 23.73
C GLU A 387 38.33 -7.93 23.35
N MET A 388 37.91 -7.25 22.29
CA MET A 388 38.49 -5.95 21.93
C MET A 388 38.23 -4.87 23.00
N LYS A 389 37.06 -4.88 23.66
CA LYS A 389 36.76 -4.01 24.81
C LYS A 389 37.73 -4.27 25.96
N LYS A 390 37.94 -5.54 26.35
CA LYS A 390 38.88 -5.94 27.40
C LYS A 390 40.33 -5.54 27.08
N ASN A 391 40.72 -5.62 25.82
CA ASN A 391 42.04 -5.22 25.33
C ASN A 391 42.21 -3.69 25.18
N GLY A 392 41.25 -2.87 25.61
CA GLY A 392 41.29 -1.40 25.52
C GLY A 392 41.13 -0.84 24.11
N LYS A 393 40.78 -1.65 23.11
CA LYS A 393 40.65 -1.25 21.70
C LYS A 393 39.24 -0.78 21.37
N ALA A 394 38.83 0.36 21.95
CA ALA A 394 37.47 0.87 21.90
C ALA A 394 36.88 1.02 20.48
N ASP A 395 37.63 1.55 19.51
CA ASP A 395 37.08 1.78 18.16
C ASP A 395 36.89 0.49 17.35
N LYS A 396 37.73 -0.53 17.60
CA LYS A 396 37.53 -1.86 17.00
C LYS A 396 36.33 -2.55 17.64
N ALA A 397 36.20 -2.45 18.97
CA ALA A 397 35.04 -2.97 19.69
C ALA A 397 33.74 -2.34 19.16
N LEU A 398 33.69 -1.02 18.98
CA LEU A 398 32.52 -0.32 18.43
C LEU A 398 32.10 -0.87 17.05
N LYS A 399 33.05 -1.03 16.12
CA LYS A 399 32.75 -1.57 14.78
C LYS A 399 32.22 -3.01 14.86
N LEU A 400 32.75 -3.82 15.77
CA LEU A 400 32.30 -5.20 15.96
C LEU A 400 30.91 -5.26 16.61
N PHE A 401 30.60 -4.39 17.58
CA PHE A 401 29.26 -4.26 18.12
C PHE A 401 28.24 -3.82 17.05
N GLN A 402 28.59 -2.82 16.23
CA GLN A 402 27.76 -2.37 15.12
C GLN A 402 27.53 -3.50 14.09
N HIS A 403 28.55 -4.30 13.81
CA HIS A 403 28.43 -5.46 12.94
C HIS A 403 27.51 -6.54 13.54
N ALA A 404 27.70 -6.89 14.82
CA ALA A 404 26.87 -7.85 15.53
C ALA A 404 25.39 -7.40 15.54
N PHE A 405 25.13 -6.13 15.83
CA PHE A 405 23.79 -5.54 15.79
C PHE A 405 23.19 -5.55 14.38
N ALA A 406 23.98 -5.25 13.34
CA ALA A 406 23.50 -5.31 11.96
C ALA A 406 23.13 -6.73 11.50
N LEU A 407 23.80 -7.76 12.04
CA LEU A 407 23.50 -9.17 11.76
C LEU A 407 22.25 -9.65 12.48
N SER A 408 22.10 -9.32 13.78
CA SER A 408 20.95 -9.71 14.59
C SER A 408 20.47 -8.53 15.47
N PRO A 409 19.64 -7.62 14.92
CA PRO A 409 19.27 -6.37 15.59
C PRO A 409 18.30 -6.54 16.77
N LYS A 410 17.69 -7.72 16.90
CA LYS A 410 16.74 -8.04 17.98
C LYS A 410 17.34 -8.87 19.10
N HIS A 411 18.60 -9.29 19.01
CA HIS A 411 19.20 -10.20 19.98
C HIS A 411 19.53 -9.48 21.30
N ALA A 412 18.94 -9.94 22.41
CA ALA A 412 19.04 -9.28 23.72
C ALA A 412 20.48 -9.11 24.23
N ASP A 413 21.33 -10.16 24.17
CA ASP A 413 22.69 -10.10 24.70
C ASP A 413 23.56 -9.08 23.95
N ILE A 414 23.41 -9.01 22.61
CA ILE A 414 24.10 -8.04 21.77
C ILE A 414 23.68 -6.62 22.15
N LEU A 415 22.38 -6.39 22.29
CA LEU A 415 21.82 -5.09 22.67
C LEU A 415 22.29 -4.66 24.07
N ASN A 416 22.25 -5.57 25.05
CA ASN A 416 22.68 -5.28 26.41
C ASN A 416 24.17 -4.95 26.48
N HIS A 417 25.04 -5.81 25.96
CA HIS A 417 26.49 -5.58 26.01
C HIS A 417 26.93 -4.39 25.16
N TYR A 418 26.22 -4.11 24.06
CA TYR A 418 26.48 -2.90 23.29
C TYR A 418 26.07 -1.64 24.07
N GLY A 419 24.94 -1.67 24.78
CA GLY A 419 24.53 -0.63 25.70
C GLY A 419 25.58 -0.37 26.80
N GLU A 420 26.06 -1.42 27.45
CA GLU A 420 27.11 -1.33 28.48
C GLU A 420 28.40 -0.72 27.92
N PHE A 421 28.77 -1.07 26.68
CA PHE A 421 29.91 -0.47 26.01
C PHE A 421 29.72 1.04 25.73
N LEU A 422 28.54 1.44 25.25
CA LEU A 422 28.25 2.86 24.99
C LEU A 422 28.26 3.68 26.27
N GLU A 423 27.76 3.11 27.35
CA GLU A 423 27.74 3.74 28.66
C GLU A 423 29.15 3.87 29.26
N ASP A 424 29.86 2.75 29.42
CA ASP A 424 31.16 2.72 30.10
C ASP A 424 32.24 3.49 29.31
N THR A 425 32.24 3.32 27.98
CA THR A 425 33.37 3.74 27.13
C THR A 425 33.09 5.01 26.35
N LYS A 426 31.86 5.18 25.84
CA LYS A 426 31.50 6.35 25.03
C LYS A 426 30.73 7.41 25.84
N LYS A 427 30.37 7.13 27.10
CA LYS A 427 29.55 8.00 27.97
C LYS A 427 28.22 8.41 27.34
N ASP A 428 27.69 7.59 26.43
CA ASP A 428 26.43 7.85 25.72
C ASP A 428 25.30 7.09 26.40
N VAL A 429 24.85 7.64 27.54
CA VAL A 429 23.79 7.04 28.38
C VAL A 429 22.46 6.97 27.64
N VAL A 430 22.18 7.95 26.77
CA VAL A 430 20.90 8.03 26.04
C VAL A 430 20.79 6.90 25.01
N ARG A 431 21.86 6.62 24.24
CA ARG A 431 21.85 5.47 23.33
C ARG A 431 21.93 4.13 24.07
N ALA A 432 22.62 4.07 25.21
CA ALA A 432 22.64 2.87 26.04
C ALA A 432 21.22 2.50 26.51
N ASP A 433 20.47 3.46 27.07
CA ASP A 433 19.08 3.25 27.51
C ASP A 433 18.14 2.83 26.37
N GLN A 434 18.35 3.37 25.16
CA GLN A 434 17.60 2.94 23.97
C GLN A 434 17.86 1.46 23.64
N LEU A 435 19.11 1.01 23.71
CA LEU A 435 19.45 -0.40 23.45
C LEU A 435 18.88 -1.31 24.55
N TYR A 436 18.93 -0.92 25.82
CA TYR A 436 18.31 -1.69 26.91
C TYR A 436 16.79 -1.75 26.75
N THR A 437 16.16 -0.65 26.34
CA THR A 437 14.72 -0.60 26.06
C THR A 437 14.37 -1.53 24.90
N LEU A 438 15.12 -1.49 23.81
CA LEU A 438 14.94 -2.38 22.66
C LEU A 438 15.14 -3.85 23.02
N ALA A 439 16.10 -4.15 23.90
CA ALA A 439 16.32 -5.51 24.40
C ALA A 439 15.08 -6.02 25.15
N LEU A 440 14.51 -5.21 26.04
CA LEU A 440 13.33 -5.58 26.85
C LEU A 440 12.03 -5.63 26.05
N THR A 441 11.89 -4.84 24.99
CA THR A 441 10.74 -4.95 24.07
C THR A 441 10.72 -6.31 23.37
N ASN A 442 11.88 -6.86 23.04
CA ASN A 442 11.98 -8.18 22.40
C ASN A 442 12.03 -9.33 23.43
N PHE A 443 12.67 -9.12 24.58
CA PHE A 443 12.91 -10.10 25.64
C PHE A 443 12.66 -9.47 27.03
N PRO A 444 11.41 -9.45 27.51
CA PRO A 444 11.04 -8.77 28.75
C PRO A 444 11.76 -9.29 30.01
N ASP A 445 12.08 -10.59 30.04
CA ASP A 445 12.66 -11.27 31.21
C ASP A 445 14.20 -11.17 31.27
N HIS A 446 14.83 -10.41 30.37
CA HIS A 446 16.28 -10.32 30.33
C HIS A 446 16.84 -9.48 31.50
N THR A 447 17.38 -10.17 32.51
CA THR A 447 17.84 -9.58 33.79
C THR A 447 18.86 -8.46 33.64
N GLY A 448 19.88 -8.62 32.80
CA GLY A 448 20.93 -7.60 32.60
C GLY A 448 20.37 -6.27 32.07
N ALA A 449 19.63 -6.34 30.95
CA ALA A 449 18.93 -5.20 30.37
C ALA A 449 17.93 -4.55 31.34
N LEU A 450 17.22 -5.34 32.17
CA LEU A 450 16.30 -4.82 33.18
C LEU A 450 17.03 -3.98 34.23
N MET A 451 18.11 -4.50 34.82
CA MET A 451 18.91 -3.79 35.82
C MET A 451 19.54 -2.52 35.25
N ASN A 452 20.11 -2.62 34.04
CA ASN A 452 20.75 -1.49 33.37
C ASN A 452 19.73 -0.40 33.03
N ARG A 453 18.53 -0.77 32.55
CA ARG A 453 17.44 0.19 32.29
C ARG A 453 16.91 0.85 33.55
N GLN A 454 16.72 0.11 34.64
CA GLN A 454 16.26 0.70 35.92
C GLN A 454 17.17 1.83 36.39
N ARG A 455 18.49 1.67 36.19
CA ARG A 455 19.48 2.70 36.53
C ARG A 455 19.53 3.86 35.55
N THR A 456 19.45 3.59 34.25
CA THR A 456 19.61 4.61 33.20
C THR A 456 18.34 5.42 32.93
N ALA A 457 17.16 4.88 33.22
CA ALA A 457 15.88 5.53 32.95
C ALA A 457 15.74 6.90 33.62
N SER A 458 16.04 7.00 34.92
CA SER A 458 15.93 8.26 35.67
C SER A 458 16.96 9.30 35.21
N ILE A 459 18.17 8.87 34.86
CA ILE A 459 19.23 9.73 34.34
C ILE A 459 18.79 10.32 32.99
N VAL A 460 18.30 9.47 32.09
CA VAL A 460 17.84 9.88 30.76
C VAL A 460 16.62 10.79 30.84
N GLU A 461 15.69 10.53 31.77
CA GLU A 461 14.54 11.41 31.99
C GLU A 461 14.97 12.81 32.46
N ASN A 462 15.95 12.89 33.37
CA ASN A 462 16.50 14.17 33.81
C ASN A 462 17.20 14.91 32.67
N LEU A 463 18.00 14.22 31.85
CA LEU A 463 18.63 14.80 30.66
C LEU A 463 17.59 15.34 29.66
N ASP A 464 16.52 14.59 29.41
CA ASP A 464 15.44 15.03 28.53
C ASP A 464 14.71 16.25 29.10
N ARG A 465 14.47 16.28 30.41
CA ARG A 465 13.85 17.42 31.11
C ARG A 465 14.72 18.67 31.03
N GLU A 466 16.03 18.54 31.24
CA GLU A 466 16.97 19.66 31.12
C GLU A 466 17.04 20.20 29.69
N MET A 467 17.06 19.33 28.68
CA MET A 467 17.03 19.72 27.27
C MET A 467 15.77 20.53 26.95
N LEU A 468 14.60 20.07 27.41
CA LEU A 468 13.33 20.78 27.22
C LEU A 468 13.32 22.13 27.95
N LYS A 469 13.84 22.20 29.18
CA LYS A 469 13.97 23.46 29.92
C LYS A 469 14.84 24.49 29.18
N LYS A 470 15.97 24.09 28.61
CA LYS A 470 16.83 24.98 27.79
C LYS A 470 16.09 25.53 26.56
N ILE A 471 15.23 24.72 25.95
CA ILE A 471 14.41 25.13 24.82
C ILE A 471 13.38 26.19 25.24
N ASP A 472 12.82 26.07 26.43
CA ASP A 472 11.87 27.04 27.00
C ASP A 472 12.54 28.38 27.29
N GLU A 473 13.74 28.37 27.88
CA GLU A 473 14.52 29.58 28.11
C GLU A 473 14.78 30.33 26.79
N LYS A 474 15.07 29.61 25.70
CA LYS A 474 15.24 30.18 24.36
C LYS A 474 13.95 30.70 23.74
N ARG A 475 12.82 30.00 23.95
CA ARG A 475 11.48 30.47 23.54
C ARG A 475 11.14 31.78 24.24
N ASP A 476 11.38 31.87 25.54
CA ASP A 476 11.07 33.04 26.35
C ASP A 476 11.97 34.23 25.95
N ALA A 477 13.25 33.97 25.69
CA ALA A 477 14.17 34.96 25.13
C ALA A 477 13.66 35.50 23.78
N LEU A 478 13.23 34.63 22.85
CA LEU A 478 12.68 35.06 21.57
C LEU A 478 11.38 35.86 21.73
N SER A 479 10.52 35.45 22.67
CA SER A 479 9.24 36.11 22.96
C SER A 479 9.41 37.50 23.56
N SER A 480 10.55 37.78 24.21
CA SER A 480 10.89 39.11 24.73
C SER A 480 11.19 40.13 23.63
N ILE A 481 11.50 39.67 22.41
CA ILE A 481 11.84 40.53 21.27
C ILE A 481 10.55 41.15 20.71
N PRO A 482 10.47 42.50 20.56
CA PRO A 482 9.30 43.16 20.03
C PRO A 482 8.92 42.68 18.62
N GLU A 483 7.63 42.40 18.40
CA GLU A 483 7.08 41.94 17.10
C GLU A 483 7.31 42.93 15.94
N ASN A 484 7.51 44.23 16.24
CA ASN A 484 7.83 45.26 15.26
C ASN A 484 9.31 45.28 14.84
N ASN A 485 10.17 44.47 15.46
CA ASN A 485 11.58 44.36 15.10
C ASN A 485 11.72 43.93 13.63
N ALA A 486 12.43 44.74 12.83
CA ALA A 486 12.59 44.51 11.40
C ALA A 486 13.37 43.22 11.08
N ALA A 487 14.35 42.86 11.91
CA ALA A 487 15.12 41.63 11.77
C ALA A 487 14.26 40.40 12.07
N LEU A 488 13.44 40.45 13.14
CA LEU A 488 12.50 39.39 13.47
C LEU A 488 11.48 39.17 12.35
N ARG A 489 10.89 40.24 11.80
CA ARG A 489 9.97 40.17 10.66
C ARG A 489 10.62 39.55 9.41
N ARG A 490 11.87 39.91 9.13
CA ARG A 490 12.64 39.31 8.03
C ARG A 490 12.90 37.83 8.27
N ALA A 491 13.32 37.45 9.47
CA ALA A 491 13.56 36.07 9.86
C ALA A 491 12.28 35.22 9.76
N LYS A 492 11.12 35.72 10.23
CA LYS A 492 9.82 35.05 10.10
C LYS A 492 9.45 34.84 8.63
N LYS A 493 9.65 35.86 7.76
CA LYS A 493 9.39 35.74 6.32
C LYS A 493 10.30 34.69 5.67
N GLU A 494 11.58 34.66 6.03
CA GLU A 494 12.53 33.71 5.46
C GLU A 494 12.26 32.27 5.93
N ALA A 495 12.01 32.09 7.22
CA ALA A 495 11.62 30.80 7.81
C ALA A 495 10.35 30.22 7.17
N TYR A 496 9.40 31.08 6.77
CA TYR A 496 8.21 30.66 6.03
C TYR A 496 8.57 29.94 4.71
N PHE A 497 9.46 30.52 3.91
CA PHE A 497 9.90 29.91 2.66
C PHE A 497 10.72 28.64 2.90
N GLN A 498 11.61 28.67 3.91
CA GLN A 498 12.41 27.51 4.28
C GLN A 498 11.54 26.34 4.75
N HIS A 499 10.50 26.61 5.55
CA HIS A 499 9.57 25.60 6.02
C HIS A 499 8.91 24.88 4.82
N ILE A 500 8.40 25.64 3.85
CA ILE A 500 7.79 25.09 2.64
C ILE A 500 8.78 24.23 1.88
N TYR A 501 9.94 24.80 1.56
CA TYR A 501 11.00 24.12 0.82
C TYR A 501 11.41 22.79 1.47
N HIS A 502 11.64 22.78 2.78
CA HIS A 502 12.09 21.56 3.46
C HIS A 502 10.98 20.53 3.60
N THR A 503 9.75 20.92 3.90
CA THR A 503 8.68 19.94 4.11
C THR A 503 8.24 19.26 2.81
N VAL A 504 8.22 19.96 1.65
CA VAL A 504 8.01 19.29 0.35
C VAL A 504 9.25 18.53 -0.09
N GLY A 505 10.45 19.04 0.22
CA GLY A 505 11.71 18.36 -0.08
C GLY A 505 11.90 17.03 0.65
N ILE A 506 11.35 16.86 1.85
CA ILE A 506 11.31 15.58 2.57
C ILE A 506 10.49 14.53 1.81
N GLU A 507 9.42 14.93 1.13
CA GLU A 507 8.56 14.04 0.35
C GLU A 507 9.12 13.74 -1.05
N GLY A 508 10.16 14.46 -1.47
CA GLY A 508 10.88 14.19 -2.73
C GLY A 508 10.80 15.31 -3.77
N ASN A 509 10.18 16.45 -3.45
CA ASN A 509 10.12 17.60 -4.34
C ASN A 509 11.53 18.14 -4.67
N THR A 510 11.79 18.37 -5.95
CA THR A 510 13.12 18.69 -6.49
C THR A 510 13.36 20.19 -6.70
N MET A 511 12.41 21.05 -6.31
CA MET A 511 12.56 22.50 -6.39
C MET A 511 13.69 23.02 -5.49
N SER A 512 14.40 24.04 -5.94
CA SER A 512 15.34 24.79 -5.09
C SER A 512 14.61 25.75 -4.15
N LEU A 513 15.31 26.27 -3.13
CA LEU A 513 14.75 27.29 -2.25
C LEU A 513 14.41 28.58 -3.02
N SER A 514 15.26 28.99 -3.96
CA SER A 514 15.03 30.17 -4.81
C SER A 514 13.83 29.99 -5.75
N GLN A 515 13.66 28.80 -6.33
CA GLN A 515 12.50 28.44 -7.14
C GLN A 515 11.22 28.46 -6.29
N THR A 516 11.26 27.84 -5.11
CA THR A 516 10.14 27.82 -4.16
C THR A 516 9.72 29.25 -3.78
N ARG A 517 10.69 30.12 -3.46
CA ARG A 517 10.44 31.53 -3.16
C ARG A 517 9.80 32.25 -4.35
N SER A 518 10.37 32.09 -5.55
CA SER A 518 9.85 32.72 -6.77
C SER A 518 8.38 32.34 -7.01
N ILE A 519 8.02 31.06 -6.88
CA ILE A 519 6.65 30.57 -7.06
C ILE A 519 5.69 31.24 -6.06
N LEU A 520 6.10 31.38 -4.80
CA LEU A 520 5.25 31.91 -3.74
C LEU A 520 5.07 33.43 -3.82
N GLU A 521 6.10 34.15 -4.25
CA GLU A 521 6.07 35.61 -4.38
C GLU A 521 5.44 36.08 -5.71
N THR A 522 5.81 35.46 -6.84
CA THR A 522 5.39 35.91 -8.18
C THR A 522 4.20 35.15 -8.74
N ARG A 523 3.93 33.93 -8.23
CA ARG A 523 2.97 32.98 -8.81
C ARG A 523 3.30 32.56 -10.25
N ILE A 524 4.55 32.76 -10.69
CA ILE A 524 5.03 32.36 -12.02
C ILE A 524 5.59 30.94 -11.95
N ALA A 525 5.23 30.10 -12.93
CA ALA A 525 5.72 28.73 -13.04
C ALA A 525 7.20 28.70 -13.48
N VAL A 526 7.94 27.72 -12.95
CA VAL A 526 9.33 27.44 -13.29
C VAL A 526 9.38 26.43 -14.43
N ALA A 527 10.00 26.82 -15.55
CA ALA A 527 10.12 25.97 -16.73
C ALA A 527 10.92 24.68 -16.44
N GLY A 528 10.49 23.56 -17.04
CA GLY A 528 11.19 22.27 -16.94
C GLY A 528 10.98 21.51 -15.63
N LYS A 529 10.04 21.94 -14.78
CA LYS A 529 9.67 21.28 -13.52
C LYS A 529 8.24 20.75 -13.57
N SER A 530 7.93 19.74 -12.75
CA SER A 530 6.59 19.13 -12.74
C SER A 530 5.54 20.11 -12.23
N ILE A 531 4.34 20.09 -12.81
CA ILE A 531 3.20 20.88 -12.33
C ILE A 531 2.82 20.45 -10.92
N ASP A 532 2.89 19.15 -10.62
CA ASP A 532 2.59 18.62 -9.30
C ASP A 532 3.53 19.21 -8.23
N GLU A 533 4.82 19.33 -8.54
CA GLU A 533 5.79 19.94 -7.62
C GLU A 533 5.47 21.42 -7.31
N HIS A 534 4.91 22.16 -8.27
CA HIS A 534 4.43 23.52 -8.03
C HIS A 534 3.17 23.50 -7.16
N ASN A 535 2.23 22.61 -7.48
CA ASN A 535 0.96 22.48 -6.78
C ASN A 535 1.15 22.06 -5.31
N GLU A 536 2.15 21.23 -5.00
CA GLU A 536 2.51 20.90 -3.62
C GLU A 536 2.97 22.13 -2.82
N ILE A 537 3.81 22.97 -3.42
CA ILE A 537 4.29 24.22 -2.82
C ILE A 537 3.11 25.17 -2.56
N LEU A 538 2.22 25.32 -3.54
CA LEU A 538 1.04 26.17 -3.44
C LEU A 538 0.02 25.64 -2.42
N GLY A 539 -0.20 24.33 -2.38
CA GLY A 539 -1.10 23.69 -1.42
C GLY A 539 -0.64 23.87 0.02
N LEU A 540 0.66 23.75 0.26
CA LEU A 540 1.23 23.98 1.58
C LEU A 540 1.20 25.47 2.00
N ASP A 541 1.46 26.40 1.08
CA ASP A 541 1.26 27.84 1.30
C ASP A 541 -0.19 28.16 1.70
N ALA A 542 -1.16 27.57 1.00
CA ALA A 542 -2.57 27.72 1.33
C ALA A 542 -2.90 27.15 2.72
N ALA A 543 -2.35 25.98 3.07
CA ALA A 543 -2.57 25.33 4.36
C ALA A 543 -1.99 26.14 5.53
N MET A 544 -0.78 26.67 5.39
CA MET A 544 -0.17 27.50 6.43
C MET A 544 -0.90 28.83 6.64
N LYS A 545 -1.37 29.47 5.55
CA LYS A 545 -2.20 30.67 5.65
C LYS A 545 -3.48 30.41 6.43
N TYR A 546 -4.14 29.28 6.15
CA TYR A 546 -5.33 28.86 6.89
C TYR A 546 -5.04 28.64 8.38
N ILE A 547 -3.95 27.95 8.71
CA ILE A 547 -3.52 27.75 10.09
C ILE A 547 -3.32 29.09 10.81
N ASN A 548 -2.53 29.99 10.22
CA ASN A 548 -2.19 31.28 10.83
C ASN A 548 -3.40 32.22 10.98
N GLN A 549 -4.34 32.18 10.05
CA GLN A 549 -5.49 33.08 10.04
C GLN A 549 -6.70 32.55 10.82
N THR A 550 -6.90 31.23 10.84
CA THR A 550 -8.13 30.61 11.33
C THR A 550 -7.94 29.81 12.61
N LEU A 551 -6.83 29.05 12.72
CA LEU A 551 -6.65 28.06 13.80
C LEU A 551 -5.80 28.59 14.95
N LEU A 552 -4.76 29.38 14.66
CA LEU A 552 -3.75 29.78 15.64
C LEU A 552 -4.33 30.48 16.88
N TYR A 553 -5.25 31.44 16.68
CA TYR A 553 -5.83 32.23 17.77
C TYR A 553 -7.19 31.70 18.26
N ARG A 554 -7.59 30.52 17.79
CA ARG A 554 -8.88 29.94 18.17
C ARG A 554 -8.74 29.22 19.52
N LEU A 555 -9.46 29.71 20.52
CA LEU A 555 -9.53 29.16 21.88
C LEU A 555 -10.32 27.83 21.99
N ARG A 556 -10.57 27.14 20.87
CA ARG A 556 -11.39 25.91 20.83
C ARG A 556 -10.54 24.71 20.45
N ASP A 557 -10.94 23.56 20.99
CA ASP A 557 -10.45 22.22 20.69
C ASP A 557 -10.24 21.98 19.20
N ILE A 558 -9.19 21.22 18.88
CA ILE A 558 -8.93 20.78 17.51
C ILE A 558 -9.95 19.71 17.16
N THR A 559 -10.68 19.95 16.08
CA THR A 559 -11.74 19.07 15.61
C THR A 559 -11.29 18.23 14.41
N MET A 560 -12.06 17.20 14.09
CA MET A 560 -11.85 16.41 12.86
C MET A 560 -11.87 17.29 11.62
N GLY A 561 -12.80 18.25 11.56
CA GLY A 561 -12.94 19.18 10.45
C GLY A 561 -11.66 19.99 10.23
N ASP A 562 -10.97 20.40 11.29
CA ASP A 562 -9.72 21.17 11.17
C ASP A 562 -8.62 20.35 10.49
N ILE A 563 -8.45 19.07 10.86
CA ILE A 563 -7.45 18.19 10.25
C ILE A 563 -7.80 17.92 8.78
N LEU A 564 -9.07 17.66 8.47
CA LEU A 564 -9.52 17.45 7.09
C LEU A 564 -9.33 18.72 6.25
N GLU A 565 -9.56 19.90 6.81
CA GLU A 565 -9.47 21.20 6.11
C GLU A 565 -8.00 21.63 5.88
N ILE A 566 -7.09 21.27 6.80
CA ILE A 566 -5.64 21.34 6.57
C ILE A 566 -5.27 20.40 5.41
N HIS A 567 -5.65 19.13 5.48
CA HIS A 567 -5.32 18.14 4.45
C HIS A 567 -5.87 18.52 3.08
N LYS A 568 -7.09 19.05 3.02
CA LYS A 568 -7.73 19.55 1.81
C LYS A 568 -6.93 20.66 1.14
N ARG A 569 -6.30 21.56 1.90
CA ARG A 569 -5.41 22.60 1.33
C ARG A 569 -4.08 22.03 0.87
N VAL A 570 -3.49 21.14 1.68
CA VAL A 570 -2.22 20.47 1.37
C VAL A 570 -2.30 19.75 0.03
N LEU A 571 -3.34 18.93 -0.17
CA LEU A 571 -3.46 18.09 -1.36
C LEU A 571 -4.35 18.71 -2.45
N GLY A 572 -5.16 19.72 -2.16
CA GLY A 572 -6.22 20.20 -3.06
C GLY A 572 -5.76 20.74 -4.42
N HIS A 573 -4.50 21.16 -4.56
CA HIS A 573 -3.94 21.55 -5.86
C HIS A 573 -3.34 20.36 -6.64
N VAL A 574 -3.00 19.27 -5.96
CA VAL A 574 -2.38 18.07 -6.55
C VAL A 574 -3.46 17.04 -6.86
N ASP A 575 -4.24 16.66 -5.85
CA ASP A 575 -5.37 15.75 -5.95
C ASP A 575 -6.59 16.35 -5.21
N PRO A 576 -7.44 17.13 -5.92
CA PRO A 576 -8.63 17.73 -5.33
C PRO A 576 -9.71 16.70 -4.98
N VAL A 577 -9.64 15.47 -5.50
CA VAL A 577 -10.63 14.41 -5.24
C VAL A 577 -10.37 13.80 -3.87
N GLU A 578 -9.12 13.46 -3.58
CA GLU A 578 -8.71 12.84 -2.30
C GLU A 578 -8.44 13.89 -1.20
N GLY A 579 -8.23 15.16 -1.57
CA GLY A 579 -8.02 16.25 -0.63
C GLY A 579 -9.14 16.39 0.39
N GLY A 580 -8.80 16.23 1.68
CA GLY A 580 -9.74 16.31 2.80
C GLY A 580 -10.60 15.07 3.03
N HIS A 581 -10.32 13.95 2.37
CA HIS A 581 -11.04 12.69 2.55
C HIS A 581 -10.14 11.59 3.09
N PHE A 582 -10.66 10.74 3.99
CA PHE A 582 -9.94 9.55 4.43
C PHE A 582 -9.76 8.55 3.30
N ARG A 583 -8.62 7.84 3.33
CA ARG A 583 -8.35 6.77 2.36
C ARG A 583 -9.38 5.65 2.49
N ARG A 584 -9.71 5.07 1.35
CA ARG A 584 -10.66 3.95 1.23
C ARG A 584 -9.96 2.61 0.98
N THR A 585 -8.64 2.65 0.80
CA THR A 585 -7.79 1.52 0.45
C THR A 585 -6.66 1.37 1.45
N GLN A 586 -6.13 0.14 1.56
CA GLN A 586 -4.95 -0.11 2.38
C GLN A 586 -3.69 0.37 1.66
N VAL A 587 -2.77 0.96 2.41
CA VAL A 587 -1.48 1.47 1.89
C VAL A 587 -0.32 0.85 2.66
N TYR A 588 0.90 0.94 2.12
CA TYR A 588 2.12 0.40 2.73
C TYR A 588 3.18 1.49 2.74
N VAL A 589 3.71 1.81 3.92
CA VAL A 589 4.57 2.99 4.14
C VAL A 589 5.93 2.50 4.61
N GLY A 590 6.81 2.17 3.66
CA GLY A 590 8.09 1.55 3.97
C GLY A 590 7.91 0.21 4.70
N GLY A 591 8.39 0.12 5.94
CA GLY A 591 8.22 -1.05 6.80
C GLY A 591 6.95 -1.06 7.66
N HIS A 592 6.14 0.01 7.61
CA HIS A 592 4.93 0.16 8.42
C HIS A 592 3.66 -0.17 7.62
N ILE A 593 2.78 -0.95 8.22
CA ILE A 593 1.44 -1.25 7.70
C ILE A 593 0.44 -0.49 8.58
N PRO A 594 -0.13 0.63 8.11
CA PRO A 594 -1.09 1.38 8.90
C PRO A 594 -2.42 0.61 9.06
N PRO A 595 -3.27 1.04 10.01
CA PRO A 595 -4.59 0.44 10.28
C PRO A 595 -5.47 0.27 9.03
N GLY A 596 -6.47 -0.62 9.06
CA GLY A 596 -7.38 -0.77 7.92
C GLY A 596 -8.25 0.49 7.70
N PRO A 597 -8.74 0.78 6.47
CA PRO A 597 -9.62 1.92 6.21
C PRO A 597 -10.87 1.99 7.09
N SER A 598 -11.43 0.83 7.45
CA SER A 598 -12.59 0.72 8.35
C SER A 598 -12.30 1.18 9.78
N GLU A 599 -11.03 1.20 10.20
CA GLU A 599 -10.62 1.59 11.55
C GLU A 599 -10.26 3.08 11.66
N ILE A 600 -10.00 3.75 10.54
CA ILE A 600 -9.50 5.14 10.51
C ILE A 600 -10.42 6.07 11.27
N SER A 601 -11.73 6.01 11.04
CA SER A 601 -12.69 6.90 11.69
C SER A 601 -12.66 6.75 13.21
N ARG A 602 -12.58 5.51 13.72
CA ARG A 602 -12.49 5.23 15.16
C ARG A 602 -11.16 5.73 15.73
N LEU A 603 -10.04 5.42 15.07
CA LEU A 603 -8.70 5.80 15.51
C LEU A 603 -8.47 7.31 15.49
N MET A 604 -9.00 8.01 14.47
CA MET A 604 -8.95 9.46 14.41
C MET A 604 -9.81 10.12 15.50
N THR A 605 -10.93 9.49 15.87
CA THR A 605 -11.74 9.95 17.02
C THR A 605 -10.95 9.81 18.32
N GLN A 606 -10.35 8.64 18.58
CA GLN A 606 -9.49 8.41 19.75
C GLN A 606 -8.26 9.33 19.76
N PHE A 607 -7.71 9.63 18.59
CA PHE A 607 -6.62 10.60 18.45
C PHE A 607 -7.04 11.99 18.89
N LEU A 608 -8.22 12.46 18.47
CA LEU A 608 -8.75 13.77 18.86
C LEU A 608 -9.15 13.83 20.35
N GLU A 609 -9.69 12.75 20.89
CA GLU A 609 -9.97 12.63 22.33
C GLU A 609 -8.68 12.79 23.14
N TRP A 610 -7.60 12.11 22.74
CA TRP A 610 -6.29 12.29 23.36
C TRP A 610 -5.75 13.71 23.14
N LEU A 611 -5.85 14.25 21.92
CA LEU A 611 -5.32 15.57 21.57
C LEU A 611 -5.93 16.69 22.43
N ASN A 612 -7.21 16.57 22.78
CA ASN A 612 -7.92 17.54 23.61
C ASN A 612 -8.07 17.11 25.08
N SER A 613 -7.35 16.07 25.51
CA SER A 613 -7.38 15.61 26.91
C SER A 613 -6.49 16.46 27.81
N GLU A 614 -6.87 16.61 29.08
CA GLU A 614 -6.08 17.28 30.12
C GLU A 614 -4.68 16.65 30.24
N ASP A 615 -4.60 15.31 30.24
CA ASP A 615 -3.34 14.55 30.28
C ASP A 615 -2.37 14.96 29.17
N ALA A 616 -2.88 15.26 27.97
CA ALA A 616 -2.06 15.70 26.85
C ALA A 616 -1.62 17.18 26.99
N MET A 617 -2.46 18.02 27.61
CA MET A 617 -2.14 19.42 27.89
C MET A 617 -1.10 19.59 29.00
N GLU A 618 -1.02 18.64 29.94
CA GLU A 618 0.03 18.62 30.98
C GLU A 618 1.42 18.25 30.43
N LEU A 619 1.49 17.66 29.23
CA LEU A 619 2.77 17.35 28.61
C LEU A 619 3.47 18.64 28.16
N HIS A 620 4.80 18.63 28.24
CA HIS A 620 5.62 19.69 27.66
C HIS A 620 5.26 19.92 26.18
N PRO A 621 5.09 21.18 25.70
CA PRO A 621 4.55 21.45 24.37
C PRO A 621 5.30 20.78 23.21
N VAL A 622 6.64 20.77 23.27
CA VAL A 622 7.49 20.06 22.29
C VAL A 622 7.22 18.55 22.26
N ARG A 623 7.04 17.93 23.43
CA ARG A 623 6.72 16.51 23.55
C ARG A 623 5.30 16.24 23.05
N TYR A 624 4.34 17.06 23.45
CA TYR A 624 2.96 16.99 23.00
C TYR A 624 2.86 17.06 21.47
N ALA A 625 3.49 18.05 20.84
CA ALA A 625 3.50 18.23 19.39
C ALA A 625 4.19 17.05 18.65
N ALA A 626 5.32 16.55 19.17
CA ALA A 626 6.00 15.39 18.61
C ALA A 626 5.15 14.11 18.68
N LEU A 627 4.43 13.90 19.78
CA LEU A 627 3.52 12.75 19.92
C LEU A 627 2.29 12.88 19.01
N ALA A 628 1.72 14.08 18.88
CA ALA A 628 0.62 14.34 17.97
C ALA A 628 1.02 14.07 16.52
N HIS A 629 2.20 14.54 16.12
CA HIS A 629 2.79 14.23 14.83
C HIS A 629 2.92 12.72 14.62
N TYR A 630 3.58 12.01 15.54
CA TYR A 630 3.79 10.57 15.43
C TYR A 630 2.47 9.80 15.30
N LYS A 631 1.50 10.08 16.18
CA LYS A 631 0.19 9.41 16.19
C LYS A 631 -0.54 9.57 14.86
N LEU A 632 -0.56 10.78 14.28
CA LEU A 632 -1.23 11.02 12.99
C LEU A 632 -0.53 10.30 11.83
N VAL A 633 0.81 10.35 11.77
CA VAL A 633 1.60 9.60 10.76
C VAL A 633 1.39 8.09 10.88
N HIS A 634 1.30 7.58 12.11
CA HIS A 634 1.10 6.16 12.39
C HIS A 634 -0.29 5.65 11.97
N ILE A 635 -1.36 6.43 12.25
CA ILE A 635 -2.73 6.13 11.77
C ILE A 635 -2.79 6.19 10.25
N HIS A 636 -2.07 7.14 9.65
CA HIS A 636 -1.97 7.34 8.20
C HIS A 636 -3.36 7.46 7.54
N PRO A 637 -4.19 8.43 7.92
CA PRO A 637 -5.61 8.47 7.55
C PRO A 637 -5.89 8.82 6.08
N PHE A 638 -4.92 9.37 5.34
CA PHE A 638 -5.08 9.86 3.97
C PHE A 638 -4.33 9.00 2.95
N VAL A 639 -4.66 9.10 1.66
CA VAL A 639 -3.96 8.37 0.58
C VAL A 639 -2.54 8.91 0.38
N ASP A 640 -2.39 10.23 0.42
CA ASP A 640 -1.13 10.97 0.41
C ASP A 640 -1.27 12.20 1.34
N GLY A 641 -0.21 12.97 1.57
CA GLY A 641 -0.26 14.21 2.37
C GLY A 641 -0.16 13.99 3.88
N ASN A 642 -0.05 12.74 4.35
CA ASN A 642 0.02 12.41 5.78
C ASN A 642 1.23 13.07 6.48
N GLY A 643 2.42 12.97 5.89
CA GLY A 643 3.64 13.58 6.45
C GLY A 643 3.54 15.10 6.54
N ARG A 644 3.11 15.75 5.45
CA ARG A 644 2.92 17.20 5.37
C ARG A 644 1.87 17.70 6.37
N THR A 645 0.72 17.03 6.45
CA THR A 645 -0.36 17.36 7.39
C THR A 645 0.08 17.19 8.84
N SER A 646 0.85 16.14 9.14
CA SER A 646 1.35 15.89 10.51
C SER A 646 2.38 16.93 10.96
N ARG A 647 3.27 17.36 10.07
CA ARG A 647 4.21 18.46 10.35
C ARG A 647 3.52 19.81 10.52
N LEU A 648 2.44 20.06 9.77
CA LEU A 648 1.61 21.25 9.95
C LEU A 648 0.84 21.22 11.27
N LEU A 649 0.26 20.08 11.66
CA LEU A 649 -0.42 19.92 12.95
C LEU A 649 0.57 20.12 14.10
N MET A 650 1.76 19.52 14.02
CA MET A 650 2.84 19.74 14.98
C MET A 650 3.16 21.22 15.16
N ASN A 651 3.30 21.95 14.05
CA ASN A 651 3.61 23.38 14.10
C ASN A 651 2.44 24.22 14.61
N LEU A 652 1.19 23.87 14.30
CA LEU A 652 0.02 24.52 14.90
C LEU A 652 0.08 24.43 16.44
N LEU A 653 0.31 23.23 16.99
CA LEU A 653 0.37 23.01 18.44
C LEU A 653 1.53 23.79 19.08
N LEU A 654 2.70 23.78 18.45
CA LEU A 654 3.87 24.53 18.92
C LEU A 654 3.61 26.04 18.91
N MET A 655 3.01 26.55 17.84
CA MET A 655 2.70 27.97 17.70
C MET A 655 1.62 28.43 18.68
N GLN A 656 0.63 27.59 18.98
CA GLN A 656 -0.34 27.86 20.06
C GLN A 656 0.33 27.94 21.43
N ALA A 657 1.42 27.21 21.65
CA ALA A 657 2.25 27.26 22.85
C ALA A 657 3.37 28.32 22.81
N GLY A 658 3.38 29.22 21.82
CA GLY A 658 4.34 30.33 21.74
C GLY A 658 5.69 29.99 21.11
N TYR A 659 5.87 28.80 20.54
CA TYR A 659 7.09 28.45 19.80
C TYR A 659 6.99 28.88 18.33
N PRO A 660 8.12 29.18 17.66
CA PRO A 660 8.13 29.36 16.22
C PRO A 660 7.83 28.03 15.48
N PRO A 661 7.33 28.09 14.24
CA PRO A 661 7.11 26.89 13.42
C PRO A 661 8.45 26.17 13.18
N VAL A 662 8.50 24.90 13.57
CA VAL A 662 9.73 24.09 13.49
C VAL A 662 10.02 23.67 12.05
N ILE A 663 11.30 23.69 11.70
CA ILE A 663 11.79 23.30 10.37
C ILE A 663 12.60 22.01 10.51
N ILE A 664 12.06 20.93 9.96
CA ILE A 664 12.79 19.67 9.79
C ILE A 664 13.52 19.76 8.46
N ALA A 665 14.85 19.92 8.51
CA ALA A 665 15.66 20.06 7.31
C ALA A 665 15.63 18.78 6.45
N LYS A 666 15.49 18.93 5.12
CA LYS A 666 15.41 17.78 4.18
C LYS A 666 16.65 16.88 4.21
N GLN A 667 17.80 17.42 4.60
CA GLN A 667 19.06 16.70 4.81
C GLN A 667 18.90 15.63 5.91
N HIS A 668 18.05 15.89 6.90
CA HIS A 668 17.73 14.96 8.00
C HIS A 668 16.60 13.97 7.65
N ARG A 669 16.18 13.87 6.38
CA ARG A 669 15.13 12.93 5.94
C ARG A 669 15.38 11.50 6.45
N HIS A 670 16.64 11.03 6.37
CA HIS A 670 17.01 9.70 6.83
C HIS A 670 16.83 9.52 8.36
N LEU A 671 17.28 10.48 9.17
CA LEU A 671 17.10 10.48 10.62
C LEU A 671 15.62 10.54 11.00
N TYR A 672 14.85 11.39 10.31
CA TYR A 672 13.41 11.53 10.53
C TYR A 672 12.67 10.19 10.37
N TYR A 673 12.89 9.47 9.27
CA TYR A 673 12.26 8.15 9.08
C TYR A 673 12.83 7.08 10.03
N GLN A 674 14.13 7.14 10.37
CA GLN A 674 14.73 6.23 11.35
C GLN A 674 14.08 6.35 12.73
N HIS A 675 13.83 7.58 13.19
CA HIS A 675 13.17 7.82 14.47
C HIS A 675 11.69 7.44 14.45
N LEU A 676 10.98 7.63 13.34
CA LEU A 676 9.61 7.12 13.18
C LEU A 676 9.56 5.59 13.21
N GLN A 677 10.53 4.91 12.59
CA GLN A 677 10.66 3.46 12.64
C GLN A 677 10.91 2.98 14.08
N THR A 678 11.80 3.63 14.81
CA THR A 678 12.07 3.32 16.23
C THR A 678 10.82 3.52 17.10
N ALA A 679 10.04 4.56 16.81
CA ALA A 679 8.76 4.81 17.47
C ALA A 679 7.74 3.70 17.19
N ASN A 680 7.67 3.18 15.95
CA ASN A 680 6.83 2.02 15.61
C ASN A 680 7.28 0.73 16.31
N GLU A 681 8.56 0.61 16.66
CA GLU A 681 9.12 -0.51 17.42
C GLU A 681 8.87 -0.38 18.94
N GLY A 682 8.33 0.75 19.40
CA GLY A 682 7.84 0.93 20.78
C GLY A 682 8.51 2.06 21.56
N ASP A 683 9.58 2.69 21.06
CA ASP A 683 10.23 3.82 21.74
C ASP A 683 10.10 5.13 20.96
N VAL A 684 9.20 6.00 21.42
CA VAL A 684 8.93 7.32 20.83
C VAL A 684 9.93 8.40 21.25
N ARG A 685 10.73 8.17 22.31
CA ARG A 685 11.60 9.20 22.90
C ARG A 685 12.66 9.73 21.92
N PRO A 686 13.31 8.89 21.08
CA PRO A 686 14.24 9.38 20.06
C PRO A 686 13.59 10.37 19.08
N PHE A 687 12.32 10.14 18.71
CA PHE A 687 11.57 11.06 17.86
C PHE A 687 11.28 12.39 18.57
N VAL A 688 10.88 12.35 19.85
CA VAL A 688 10.69 13.56 20.66
C VAL A 688 11.99 14.38 20.76
N ARG A 689 13.13 13.74 21.04
CA ARG A 689 14.44 14.40 21.10
C ARG A 689 14.82 15.01 19.75
N PHE A 690 14.56 14.31 18.66
CA PHE A 690 14.80 14.84 17.31
C PHE A 690 13.98 16.11 17.04
N ILE A 691 12.70 16.12 17.39
CA ILE A 691 11.86 17.32 17.26
C ILE A 691 12.35 18.44 18.20
N ALA A 692 12.76 18.12 19.43
CA ALA A 692 13.34 19.08 20.36
C ALA A 692 14.61 19.74 19.78
N GLN A 693 15.52 18.96 19.20
CA GLN A 693 16.72 19.48 18.52
C GLN A 693 16.38 20.35 17.30
N CYS A 694 15.38 19.96 16.51
CA CYS A 694 14.89 20.81 15.41
C CYS A 694 14.28 22.12 15.93
N THR A 695 13.57 22.08 17.07
CA THR A 695 12.99 23.25 17.73
C THR A 695 14.08 24.19 18.21
N GLU A 696 15.10 23.66 18.89
CA GLU A 696 16.25 24.42 19.37
C GLU A 696 17.00 25.09 18.23
N ARG A 697 17.30 24.37 17.14
CA ARG A 697 17.95 24.94 15.95
C ARG A 697 17.12 26.07 15.34
N THR A 698 15.80 25.91 15.30
CA THR A 698 14.89 26.94 14.81
C THR A 698 14.93 28.17 15.72
N LEU A 699 14.89 28.00 17.04
CA LEU A 699 15.01 29.10 18.00
C LEU A 699 16.36 29.83 17.89
N ASN A 700 17.46 29.08 17.81
CA ASN A 700 18.81 29.64 17.64
C ASN A 700 18.89 30.49 16.36
N LEU A 701 18.28 30.04 15.25
CA LEU A 701 18.21 30.82 14.01
C LEU A 701 17.55 32.18 14.25
N TYR A 702 16.39 32.20 14.91
CA TYR A 702 15.67 33.45 15.18
C TYR A 702 16.47 34.37 16.09
N LEU A 703 17.00 33.84 17.21
CA LEU A 703 17.79 34.61 18.17
C LEU A 703 19.05 35.20 17.53
N TRP A 704 19.76 34.41 16.72
CA TRP A 704 20.93 34.86 15.98
C TRP A 704 20.58 35.95 14.96
N ALA A 705 19.50 35.77 14.19
CA ALA A 705 19.04 36.75 13.21
C ALA A 705 18.58 38.07 13.84
N THR A 706 18.19 38.06 15.11
CA THR A 706 17.77 39.25 15.86
C THR A 706 18.87 39.87 16.73
N SER A 707 20.05 39.24 16.80
CA SER A 707 21.18 39.77 17.55
C SER A 707 21.74 41.06 16.89
N GLU A 708 22.30 41.96 17.70
CA GLU A 708 22.75 43.30 17.27
C GLU A 708 23.83 43.29 16.18
N TYR A 709 24.49 42.15 15.96
CA TYR A 709 25.63 42.00 15.04
C TYR A 709 25.27 41.33 13.70
N SER A 710 24.02 40.93 13.45
CA SER A 710 23.66 40.16 12.25
C SER A 710 22.91 40.96 11.19
N HIS A 711 23.50 41.09 9.99
CA HIS A 711 22.86 41.66 8.80
C HIS A 711 22.25 40.61 7.85
N MET A 712 22.40 39.31 8.15
CA MET A 712 21.94 38.21 7.29
C MET A 712 21.06 37.23 8.09
N VAL A 713 20.22 36.44 7.42
CA VAL A 713 19.50 35.30 8.03
C VAL A 713 20.04 34.05 7.33
N PRO A 714 20.69 33.10 8.02
CA PRO A 714 21.29 31.94 7.39
C PRO A 714 20.19 30.95 6.96
N ALA A 715 20.50 30.11 5.97
CA ALA A 715 19.61 29.03 5.59
C ALA A 715 19.81 27.81 6.51
N ILE A 716 18.73 27.26 7.07
CA ILE A 716 18.79 25.99 7.81
C ILE A 716 19.21 24.88 6.84
N GLY A 717 20.49 24.49 6.87
CA GLY A 717 21.04 23.55 5.90
C GLY A 717 22.47 23.85 5.45
N GLU A 718 23.03 25.00 5.83
CA GLU A 718 24.47 25.25 5.66
C GLU A 718 25.29 24.40 6.67
N PRO A 719 26.47 23.90 6.28
CA PRO A 719 27.21 22.90 7.07
C PRO A 719 27.48 23.33 8.52
N HIS A 720 27.80 24.60 8.74
CA HIS A 720 28.14 25.17 10.05
C HIS A 720 26.94 25.23 11.02
N ILE A 721 25.70 25.21 10.51
CA ILE A 721 24.46 25.17 11.32
C ILE A 721 24.00 23.73 11.55
N LEU A 722 24.31 22.83 10.62
CA LEU A 722 23.96 21.41 10.71
C LEU A 722 24.80 20.65 11.75
N THR A 723 26.09 20.97 11.87
CA THR A 723 27.00 20.31 12.82
C THR A 723 26.89 20.84 14.25
N GLY A 724 26.31 22.03 14.44
CA GLY A 724 26.33 22.72 15.74
C GLY A 724 27.71 23.28 16.12
N GLU A 725 28.73 23.11 15.27
CA GLU A 725 30.12 23.54 15.53
C GLU A 725 30.39 25.01 15.14
N GLY A 726 29.35 25.80 14.81
CA GLY A 726 29.49 27.22 14.43
C GLY A 726 29.02 28.23 15.48
N PHE A 727 28.51 27.76 16.64
CA PHE A 727 28.22 28.61 17.79
C PHE A 727 29.25 28.32 18.88
N GLU A 728 30.52 28.63 18.62
CA GLU A 728 31.49 28.72 19.72
C GLU A 728 31.00 29.79 20.71
N GLU A 729 30.99 29.44 21.99
CA GLU A 729 30.67 30.30 23.14
C GLU A 729 31.63 31.50 23.29
N ASP A 730 32.61 31.68 22.41
CA ASP A 730 33.68 32.68 22.53
C ASP A 730 33.34 34.06 21.92
N LEU A 731 32.07 34.34 21.60
CA LEU A 731 31.63 35.65 21.07
C LEU A 731 30.37 36.23 21.77
N LEU A 732 29.98 35.68 22.92
CA LEU A 732 29.20 36.40 23.94
C LEU A 732 30.16 36.95 25.01
#